data_AF-A0A9R1JU77-F1
#
_entry.id   AF-A0A9R1JU77-F1
#
_cell.length_a   1.000
_cell.length_b   1.000
_cell.length_c   1.000
_cell.angle_alpha   90.00
_cell.angle_beta   90.00
_cell.angle_gamma   90.00
#
_symmetry.space_group_name_H-M   'P 1'
#
loop_
_entity.id
_entity.type
_entity.pdbx_description
1 polymer ?
#
loop_
_entity_poly.entity_id
_entity_poly.type
_entity_poly.pdbx_seq_one_letter_code
_entity_poly.pdbx_strand_id
1 'polypeptide(L)'
;MSPERRDEEQQLMHLKLMGWRHFPVDLEKLSGIRCLLLGAGTLGCEVSRLLMTWGVRKLTVVDGGHVSMPDVLKQSLYVDDDCGVPRATAIVPHLKERCPAVDVEAIQMEIPAPGNPVSPSVLDDCERLQTLVASSDVVFLLTDTWESRWFPTLLCANENKMAITAALGHDSYLVMRHGAGPGTRRGNMDDVIAQIQNLSTEDALGRQRLGCCFCNDTTSLFNSVSDETVALPGLTSIVSGKAVELFARMLHHPEGIHAPGDMAGMDTEHQLGLLPHQMRGSLPRCDLSTVISNSSNNCTACSNIVLSEYRREGLNFVMQAINQPTYLKDLTGISNLIKSDTCLKLPASFPVNSGKLSSARCLLLGAGTLGCDVARILMDYGVRNLTIVDSGCVVVSNLAKQSLYTTKDRKTPKATAILEHLKERCSSVVEGIQMEIPMPGHPVSSKEAAGVLKACERLQELVAAHDAVFLLTDTRESRWLPTLLCANENKIAITAALGYDSYLAMRHGAGPGINSEGSDMVAAMNKLSAEDVLGRQRLGCYFCNDVIAPVDSVSNRTLDQQCTVTRPGLASIASGHAADLFTRLLNHPDGIHAPGDIAGTSSERPSGLLPHQMRGSLSQYSLLTLMGYSSSSCIACSNAVLREYRSRGLDFVMQVINEPTYLEDLTGLTELMKSADYSRVEWVDEVDDEDFADM
;
A
#
# COMPACT_ATOMS: atom_id res chain seq x y z
N MET A 1 -27.93 23.41 -1.46
CA MET A 1 -27.06 22.51 -0.67
C MET A 1 -26.12 23.37 0.17
N SER A 2 -25.91 23.07 1.45
CA SER A 2 -24.97 23.85 2.28
C SER A 2 -23.52 23.64 1.81
N PRO A 3 -22.58 24.56 2.12
CA PRO A 3 -21.17 24.40 1.76
C PRO A 3 -20.56 23.09 2.26
N GLU A 4 -20.93 22.66 3.48
CA GLU A 4 -20.41 21.45 4.12
C GLU A 4 -20.86 20.18 3.37
N ARG A 5 -22.14 20.13 2.97
CA ARG A 5 -22.66 19.03 2.15
C ARG A 5 -22.01 18.98 0.76
N ARG A 6 -21.70 20.14 0.18
CA ARG A 6 -20.99 20.21 -1.10
C ARG A 6 -19.58 19.66 -1.00
N ASP A 7 -18.87 20.00 0.08
CA ASP A 7 -17.52 19.51 0.30
C ASP A 7 -17.50 18.00 0.52
N GLU A 8 -18.45 17.47 1.28
CA GLU A 8 -18.61 16.04 1.46
C GLU A 8 -18.86 15.31 0.14
N GLU A 9 -19.74 15.84 -0.72
CA GLU A 9 -19.97 15.27 -2.06
C GLU A 9 -18.71 15.28 -2.93
N GLN A 10 -17.89 16.33 -2.84
CA GLN A 10 -16.62 16.42 -3.56
C GLN A 10 -15.56 15.45 -3.01
N GLN A 11 -15.53 15.23 -1.69
CA GLN A 11 -14.66 14.24 -1.06
C GLN A 11 -15.03 12.80 -1.43
N LEU A 12 -16.31 12.54 -1.72
CA LEU A 12 -16.80 11.22 -2.14
C LEU A 12 -16.78 11.02 -3.67
N MET A 13 -16.40 12.04 -4.45
CA MET A 13 -16.45 11.98 -5.91
C MET A 13 -15.65 10.80 -6.48
N HIS A 14 -14.48 10.48 -5.92
CA HIS A 14 -13.70 9.34 -6.41
C HIS A 14 -14.45 8.02 -6.24
N LEU A 15 -15.18 7.81 -5.13
CA LEU A 15 -15.99 6.60 -4.94
C LEU A 15 -17.20 6.58 -5.85
N LYS A 16 -17.84 7.73 -6.13
CA LYS A 16 -18.93 7.82 -7.12
C LYS A 16 -18.44 7.43 -8.51
N LEU A 17 -17.25 7.91 -8.90
CA LEU A 17 -16.61 7.54 -10.17
C LEU A 17 -16.24 6.06 -10.23
N MET A 18 -15.78 5.46 -9.13
CA MET A 18 -15.61 4.00 -9.03
C MET A 18 -16.94 3.27 -9.23
N GLY A 19 -17.99 3.80 -8.58
CA GLY A 19 -19.40 3.43 -8.70
C GLY A 19 -19.88 3.27 -10.14
N TRP A 20 -19.59 4.27 -10.96
CA TRP A 20 -20.05 4.34 -12.35
C TRP A 20 -19.22 3.49 -13.32
N ARG A 21 -17.93 3.27 -13.04
CA ARG A 21 -17.01 2.60 -13.98
C ARG A 21 -16.79 1.12 -13.71
N HIS A 22 -16.83 0.70 -12.44
CA HIS A 22 -16.30 -0.60 -12.05
C HIS A 22 -17.30 -1.40 -11.22
N PHE A 23 -17.68 -0.90 -10.05
CA PHE A 23 -18.65 -1.57 -9.19
C PHE A 23 -19.47 -0.53 -8.41
N PRO A 24 -20.78 -0.73 -8.22
CA PRO A 24 -21.60 0.18 -7.43
C PRO A 24 -21.14 0.17 -5.97
N VAL A 25 -20.52 1.26 -5.55
CA VAL A 25 -20.12 1.50 -4.17
C VAL A 25 -21.33 1.93 -3.36
N ASP A 26 -21.68 1.20 -2.30
CA ASP A 26 -22.80 1.55 -1.42
C ASP A 26 -22.36 2.62 -0.40
N LEU A 27 -22.41 3.88 -0.83
CA LEU A 27 -22.01 5.03 -0.02
C LEU A 27 -22.88 5.24 1.22
N GLU A 28 -24.17 4.89 1.16
CA GLU A 28 -25.07 5.01 2.31
C GLU A 28 -24.70 4.01 3.39
N LYS A 29 -24.44 2.75 3.00
CA LYS A 29 -23.96 1.72 3.92
C LYS A 29 -22.60 2.08 4.52
N LEU A 30 -21.67 2.58 3.70
CA LEU A 30 -20.35 3.03 4.16
C LEU A 30 -20.43 4.22 5.12
N SER A 31 -21.28 5.21 4.85
CA SER A 31 -21.48 6.36 5.76
C SER A 31 -22.15 5.95 7.07
N GLY A 32 -23.10 5.01 6.99
CA GLY A 32 -23.90 4.56 8.13
C GLY A 32 -23.17 3.62 9.11
N ILE A 33 -22.14 2.91 8.64
CA ILE A 33 -21.44 1.87 9.40
C ILE A 33 -20.61 2.42 10.55
N ARG A 34 -20.67 1.76 11.71
CA ARG A 34 -19.90 2.09 12.91
C ARG A 34 -18.65 1.22 12.99
N CYS A 35 -17.49 1.85 12.85
CA CYS A 35 -16.19 1.19 12.94
C CYS A 35 -15.55 1.44 14.31
N LEU A 36 -15.32 0.37 15.06
CA LEU A 36 -14.53 0.40 16.30
C LEU A 36 -13.07 0.11 15.97
N LEU A 37 -12.18 1.05 16.29
CA LEU A 37 -10.74 0.94 16.11
C LEU A 37 -10.08 0.75 17.48
N LEU A 38 -9.57 -0.45 17.72
CA LEU A 38 -8.84 -0.80 18.94
C LEU A 38 -7.35 -0.59 18.72
N GLY A 39 -6.85 0.57 19.15
CA GLY A 39 -5.50 1.06 18.93
C GLY A 39 -5.49 2.31 18.05
N ALA A 40 -4.85 3.37 18.55
CA ALA A 40 -4.63 4.67 17.91
C ALA A 40 -3.14 4.91 17.60
N GLY A 41 -2.33 3.84 17.54
CA GLY A 41 -0.93 3.88 17.13
C GLY A 41 -0.74 4.04 15.61
N THR A 42 0.36 3.50 15.07
CA THR A 42 0.72 3.64 13.64
C THR A 42 -0.36 3.09 12.70
N LEU A 43 -0.83 1.85 12.95
CA LEU A 43 -1.92 1.24 12.21
C LEU A 43 -3.25 1.97 12.42
N GLY A 44 -3.57 2.34 13.67
CA GLY A 44 -4.79 3.05 14.03
C GLY A 44 -4.98 4.35 13.26
N CYS A 45 -3.93 5.17 13.23
CA CYS A 45 -3.94 6.44 12.49
C CYS A 45 -4.15 6.20 10.98
N GLU A 46 -3.45 5.23 10.40
CA GLU A 46 -3.51 4.99 8.96
C GLU A 46 -4.82 4.35 8.50
N VAL A 47 -5.31 3.35 9.24
CA VAL A 47 -6.62 2.73 9.00
C VAL A 47 -7.73 3.77 9.12
N SER A 48 -7.70 4.64 10.14
CA SER A 48 -8.69 5.72 10.30
C SER A 48 -8.78 6.61 9.06
N ARG A 49 -7.63 7.06 8.54
CA ARG A 49 -7.57 7.89 7.32
C ARG A 49 -8.16 7.17 6.12
N LEU A 50 -7.75 5.93 5.90
CA LEU A 50 -8.16 5.15 4.74
C LEU A 50 -9.64 4.75 4.79
N LEU A 51 -10.21 4.54 5.99
CA LEU A 51 -11.64 4.34 6.17
C LEU A 51 -12.44 5.58 5.74
N MET A 52 -11.98 6.80 6.07
CA MET A 52 -12.61 8.03 5.60
C MET A 52 -12.54 8.17 4.07
N THR A 53 -11.43 7.73 3.46
CA THR A 53 -11.28 7.66 1.99
C THR A 53 -12.27 6.68 1.36
N TRP A 54 -12.62 5.60 2.07
CA TRP A 54 -13.71 4.67 1.72
C TRP A 54 -15.11 5.22 2.01
N GLY A 55 -15.25 6.42 2.56
CA GLY A 55 -16.55 7.04 2.83
C GLY A 55 -17.13 6.72 4.20
N VAL A 56 -16.38 6.05 5.07
CA VAL A 56 -16.79 5.82 6.47
C VAL A 56 -16.84 7.15 7.21
N ARG A 57 -17.89 7.32 8.03
CA ARG A 57 -18.11 8.55 8.81
C ARG A 57 -18.24 8.34 10.31
N LYS A 58 -18.46 7.12 10.81
CA LYS A 58 -18.62 6.87 12.25
C LYS A 58 -17.48 6.01 12.78
N LEU A 59 -16.58 6.63 13.52
CA LEU A 59 -15.42 5.98 14.11
C LEU A 59 -15.51 6.06 15.64
N THR A 60 -15.27 4.94 16.31
CA THR A 60 -14.98 4.93 17.75
C THR A 60 -13.55 4.44 17.93
N VAL A 61 -12.69 5.23 18.56
CA VAL A 61 -11.27 4.94 18.74
C VAL A 61 -10.97 4.69 20.20
N VAL A 62 -10.34 3.55 20.51
CA VAL A 62 -9.96 3.13 21.86
C VAL A 62 -8.44 2.99 21.93
N ASP A 63 -7.80 3.68 22.86
CA ASP A 63 -6.36 3.54 23.14
C ASP A 63 -6.06 4.01 24.58
N GLY A 64 -5.23 3.27 25.32
CA GLY A 64 -4.85 3.63 26.69
C GLY A 64 -3.61 4.53 26.79
N GLY A 65 -2.83 4.60 25.70
CA GLY A 65 -1.55 5.28 25.64
C GLY A 65 -1.65 6.80 25.46
N HIS A 66 -0.50 7.45 25.63
CA HIS A 66 -0.31 8.88 25.38
C HIS A 66 0.64 9.08 24.20
N VAL A 67 0.50 10.20 23.50
CA VAL A 67 1.42 10.56 22.42
C VAL A 67 2.78 10.87 23.03
N SER A 68 3.82 10.25 22.46
CA SER A 68 5.22 10.47 22.82
C SER A 68 6.02 10.97 21.62
N MET A 69 7.19 11.57 21.83
CA MET A 69 8.02 12.09 20.73
C MET A 69 8.29 11.07 19.60
N PRO A 70 8.60 9.78 19.87
CA PRO A 70 8.73 8.77 18.82
C PRO A 70 7.45 8.55 17.99
N ASP A 71 6.29 8.83 18.57
CA ASP A 71 5.00 8.69 17.90
C ASP A 71 4.79 9.78 16.85
N VAL A 72 5.21 11.02 17.11
CA VAL A 72 5.08 12.12 16.14
C VAL A 72 5.71 11.76 14.79
N LEU A 73 6.86 11.08 14.83
CA LEU A 73 7.51 10.59 13.61
C LEU A 73 6.71 9.46 12.96
N LYS A 74 6.43 8.37 13.69
CA LYS A 74 5.90 7.12 13.09
C LYS A 74 4.39 7.13 12.86
N GLN A 75 3.67 7.94 13.62
CA GLN A 75 2.23 7.98 13.65
C GLN A 75 1.77 9.20 12.86
N SER A 76 1.62 8.95 11.57
CA SER A 76 0.67 9.50 10.60
C SER A 76 -0.14 10.78 10.90
N LEU A 77 -0.72 10.93 12.11
CA LEU A 77 -1.64 12.02 12.46
C LEU A 77 -1.12 12.96 13.55
N TYR A 78 -0.20 12.54 14.42
CA TYR A 78 0.22 13.37 15.55
C TYR A 78 1.31 14.38 15.17
N VAL A 79 1.31 15.51 15.87
CA VAL A 79 2.29 16.59 15.79
C VAL A 79 2.95 16.81 17.15
N ASP A 80 4.02 17.62 17.20
CA ASP A 80 4.76 17.89 18.44
C ASP A 80 3.85 18.40 19.58
N ASP A 81 2.86 19.23 19.26
CA ASP A 81 1.89 19.80 20.21
C ASP A 81 0.97 18.75 20.87
N ASP A 82 0.86 17.54 20.29
CA ASP A 82 0.05 16.46 20.87
C ASP A 82 0.79 15.69 21.97
N CYS A 83 2.10 15.90 22.15
CA CYS A 83 2.88 15.14 23.12
C CYS A 83 2.32 15.24 24.55
N GLY A 84 2.11 14.08 25.18
CA GLY A 84 1.49 13.97 26.50
C GLY A 84 -0.04 13.92 26.49
N VAL A 85 -0.69 14.18 25.36
CA VAL A 85 -2.15 14.01 25.21
C VAL A 85 -2.48 12.52 25.01
N PRO A 86 -3.58 12.00 25.59
CA PRO A 86 -4.04 10.65 25.31
C PRO A 86 -4.24 10.42 23.80
N ARG A 87 -3.70 9.34 23.24
CA ARG A 87 -3.74 9.07 21.78
C ARG A 87 -5.16 9.03 21.25
N ALA A 88 -6.07 8.38 21.98
CA ALA A 88 -7.48 8.31 21.63
C ALA A 88 -8.11 9.72 21.46
N THR A 89 -7.72 10.69 22.29
CA THR A 89 -8.23 12.06 22.23
C THR A 89 -7.49 12.90 21.17
N ALA A 90 -6.16 12.77 21.08
CA ALA A 90 -5.32 13.51 20.14
C ALA A 90 -5.68 13.25 18.67
N ILE A 91 -6.14 12.04 18.34
CA ILE A 91 -6.46 11.68 16.94
C ILE A 91 -7.69 12.43 16.38
N VAL A 92 -8.62 12.83 17.26
CA VAL A 92 -9.93 13.41 16.88
C VAL A 92 -9.81 14.70 16.08
N PRO A 93 -9.11 15.75 16.55
CA PRO A 93 -8.97 17.00 15.79
C PRO A 93 -8.38 16.75 14.41
N HIS A 94 -7.33 15.93 14.30
CA HIS A 94 -6.67 15.64 13.04
C HIS A 94 -7.57 14.94 12.02
N LEU A 95 -8.44 14.03 12.46
CA LEU A 95 -9.43 13.42 11.58
C LEU A 95 -10.50 14.43 11.12
N LYS A 96 -11.00 15.27 12.03
CA LYS A 96 -12.01 16.30 11.73
C LYS A 96 -11.50 17.40 10.82
N GLU A 97 -10.22 17.79 10.93
CA GLU A 97 -9.60 18.77 10.04
C GLU A 97 -9.53 18.28 8.58
N ARG A 98 -9.49 16.97 8.37
CA ARG A 98 -9.47 16.34 7.04
C ARG A 98 -10.87 16.09 6.50
N CYS A 99 -11.76 15.58 7.34
CA CYS A 99 -13.14 15.31 6.99
C CYS A 99 -14.07 15.83 8.10
N PRO A 100 -14.59 17.07 7.99
CA PRO A 100 -15.48 17.62 9.01
C PRO A 100 -16.78 16.82 9.26
N ALA A 101 -17.17 15.99 8.29
CA ALA A 101 -18.34 15.11 8.37
C ALA A 101 -18.09 13.83 9.19
N VAL A 102 -16.85 13.55 9.59
CA VAL A 102 -16.53 12.37 10.41
C VAL A 102 -16.96 12.59 11.86
N ASP A 103 -17.77 11.68 12.35
CA ASP A 103 -18.10 11.54 13.76
C ASP A 103 -17.10 10.59 14.41
N VAL A 104 -16.38 11.09 15.42
CA VAL A 104 -15.32 10.36 16.10
C VAL A 104 -15.57 10.41 17.59
N GLU A 105 -15.84 9.26 18.17
CA GLU A 105 -15.86 9.03 19.61
C GLU A 105 -14.49 8.52 20.05
N ALA A 106 -13.91 9.16 21.06
CA ALA A 106 -12.59 8.83 21.59
C ALA A 106 -12.70 8.31 23.02
N ILE A 107 -12.10 7.15 23.27
CA ILE A 107 -12.17 6.48 24.56
C ILE A 107 -10.75 6.13 25.01
N GLN A 108 -10.28 6.83 26.03
CA GLN A 108 -9.05 6.44 26.71
C GLN A 108 -9.35 5.26 27.65
N MET A 109 -8.82 4.08 27.31
CA MET A 109 -9.04 2.85 28.06
C MET A 109 -8.00 1.81 27.67
N GLU A 110 -7.46 1.10 28.65
CA GLU A 110 -6.62 -0.09 28.41
C GLU A 110 -7.51 -1.27 28.02
N ILE A 111 -7.06 -2.06 27.04
CA ILE A 111 -7.84 -3.24 26.61
C ILE A 111 -7.53 -4.39 27.57
N PRO A 112 -8.55 -4.96 28.25
CA PRO A 112 -8.34 -6.08 29.17
C PRO A 112 -7.71 -7.28 28.45
N ALA A 113 -6.60 -7.77 29.00
CA ALA A 113 -5.77 -8.80 28.37
C ALA A 113 -5.37 -9.89 29.37
N PRO A 114 -5.32 -11.16 28.96
CA PRO A 114 -4.86 -12.25 29.83
C PRO A 114 -3.43 -12.07 30.34
N GLY A 115 -3.20 -12.35 31.63
CA GLY A 115 -1.87 -12.32 32.23
C GLY A 115 -1.39 -10.94 32.71
N ASN A 116 -2.16 -9.87 32.48
CA ASN A 116 -1.85 -8.55 33.02
C ASN A 116 -2.39 -8.40 34.46
N PRO A 117 -1.66 -7.69 35.36
CA PRO A 117 -2.13 -7.45 36.73
C PRO A 117 -3.46 -6.70 36.72
N VAL A 118 -4.45 -7.21 37.46
CA VAL A 118 -5.78 -6.59 37.55
C VAL A 118 -5.69 -5.27 38.32
N SER A 119 -5.97 -4.17 37.64
CA SER A 119 -6.34 -2.91 38.29
C SER A 119 -7.79 -2.98 38.80
N PRO A 120 -8.19 -2.15 39.78
CA PRO A 120 -9.57 -2.11 40.24
C PRO A 120 -10.60 -1.78 39.14
N SER A 121 -10.17 -1.16 38.03
CA SER A 121 -11.04 -0.72 36.92
C SER A 121 -11.28 -1.80 35.85
N VAL A 122 -10.57 -2.94 35.88
CA VAL A 122 -10.60 -3.92 34.77
C VAL A 122 -12.03 -4.42 34.48
N LEU A 123 -12.86 -4.56 35.51
CA LEU A 123 -14.26 -4.98 35.31
C LEU A 123 -15.06 -3.93 34.55
N ASP A 124 -14.93 -2.65 34.92
CA ASP A 124 -15.58 -1.52 34.23
C ASP A 124 -15.10 -1.42 32.78
N ASP A 125 -13.79 -1.62 32.55
CA ASP A 125 -13.19 -1.65 31.22
C ASP A 125 -13.72 -2.84 30.39
N CYS A 126 -13.97 -3.98 31.03
CA CYS A 126 -14.59 -5.14 30.38
C CYS A 126 -16.04 -4.88 29.96
N GLU A 127 -16.85 -4.32 30.86
CA GLU A 127 -18.25 -3.94 30.59
C GLU A 127 -18.33 -2.89 29.47
N ARG A 128 -17.42 -1.91 29.51
CA ARG A 128 -17.32 -0.87 28.50
C ARG A 128 -16.96 -1.46 27.14
N LEU A 129 -15.93 -2.29 27.06
CA LEU A 129 -15.53 -2.93 25.80
C LEU A 129 -16.65 -3.82 25.22
N GLN A 130 -17.37 -4.58 26.07
CA GLN A 130 -18.54 -5.36 25.64
C GLN A 130 -19.61 -4.46 24.99
N THR A 131 -19.90 -3.32 25.61
CA THR A 131 -20.87 -2.34 25.09
C THR A 131 -20.43 -1.75 23.75
N LEU A 132 -19.14 -1.42 23.62
CA LEU A 132 -18.57 -0.88 22.38
C LEU A 132 -18.63 -1.89 21.23
N VAL A 133 -18.26 -3.15 21.47
CA VAL A 133 -18.34 -4.20 20.44
C VAL A 133 -19.78 -4.46 20.03
N ALA A 134 -20.71 -4.55 21.00
CA ALA A 134 -22.13 -4.77 20.72
C ALA A 134 -22.75 -3.63 19.88
N SER A 135 -22.37 -2.39 20.17
CA SER A 135 -22.83 -1.19 19.48
C SER A 135 -22.08 -0.87 18.18
N SER A 136 -21.08 -1.65 17.79
CA SER A 136 -20.33 -1.47 16.54
C SER A 136 -20.75 -2.47 15.47
N ASP A 137 -20.47 -2.16 14.20
CA ASP A 137 -20.80 -3.05 13.08
C ASP A 137 -19.56 -3.81 12.60
N VAL A 138 -18.38 -3.17 12.70
CA VAL A 138 -17.06 -3.77 12.43
C VAL A 138 -16.04 -3.35 13.49
N VAL A 139 -15.14 -4.27 13.83
CA VAL A 139 -14.06 -4.05 14.81
C VAL A 139 -12.70 -4.30 14.15
N PHE A 140 -11.82 -3.31 14.23
CA PHE A 140 -10.42 -3.43 13.82
C PHE A 140 -9.54 -3.62 15.05
N LEU A 141 -8.80 -4.74 15.08
CA LEU A 141 -7.86 -5.08 16.14
C LEU A 141 -6.46 -4.64 15.70
N LEU A 142 -6.07 -3.43 16.12
CA LEU A 142 -4.86 -2.70 15.69
C LEU A 142 -3.86 -2.49 16.84
N THR A 143 -4.02 -3.24 17.93
CA THR A 143 -3.19 -3.15 19.13
C THR A 143 -1.75 -3.62 18.88
N ASP A 144 -0.84 -3.25 19.75
CA ASP A 144 0.57 -3.63 19.67
C ASP A 144 0.84 -5.04 20.24
N THR A 145 0.12 -5.43 21.30
CA THR A 145 0.30 -6.71 21.99
C THR A 145 -0.61 -7.82 21.46
N TRP A 146 -0.14 -9.06 21.50
CA TRP A 146 -0.95 -10.22 21.08
C TRP A 146 -2.11 -10.48 22.04
N GLU A 147 -1.86 -10.31 23.34
CA GLU A 147 -2.76 -10.61 24.45
C GLU A 147 -3.99 -9.70 24.45
N SER A 148 -3.81 -8.41 24.16
CA SER A 148 -4.90 -7.43 24.06
C SER A 148 -5.91 -7.74 22.96
N ARG A 149 -5.57 -8.61 22.00
CA ARG A 149 -6.49 -9.04 20.94
C ARG A 149 -7.47 -10.11 21.43
N TRP A 150 -7.20 -10.79 22.54
CA TRP A 150 -7.97 -11.96 22.99
C TRP A 150 -9.42 -11.61 23.30
N PHE A 151 -9.65 -10.66 24.21
CA PHE A 151 -11.00 -10.34 24.67
C PHE A 151 -11.88 -9.72 23.56
N PRO A 152 -11.39 -8.76 22.74
CA PRO A 152 -12.12 -8.32 21.56
C PRO A 152 -12.48 -9.44 20.59
N THR A 153 -11.58 -10.41 20.38
CA THR A 153 -11.83 -11.56 19.51
C THR A 153 -12.96 -12.44 20.04
N LEU A 154 -12.96 -12.73 21.35
CA LEU A 154 -14.02 -13.47 22.03
C LEU A 154 -15.38 -12.78 21.83
N LEU A 155 -15.43 -11.47 22.08
CA LEU A 155 -16.65 -10.67 21.94
C LEU A 155 -17.17 -10.67 20.51
N CYS A 156 -16.29 -10.43 19.52
CA CYS A 156 -16.68 -10.41 18.11
C CYS A 156 -17.21 -11.77 17.64
N ALA A 157 -16.58 -12.87 18.07
CA ALA A 157 -17.04 -14.22 17.77
C ALA A 157 -18.38 -14.54 18.45
N ASN A 158 -18.61 -14.06 19.67
CA ASN A 158 -19.88 -14.26 20.38
C ASN A 158 -21.04 -13.50 19.71
N GLU A 159 -20.80 -12.24 19.34
CA GLU A 159 -21.79 -11.31 18.79
C GLU A 159 -21.90 -11.38 17.26
N ASN A 160 -21.11 -12.23 16.58
CA ASN A 160 -20.98 -12.30 15.12
C ASN A 160 -20.66 -10.94 14.46
N LYS A 161 -19.74 -10.17 15.06
CA LYS A 161 -19.26 -8.90 14.51
C LYS A 161 -18.17 -9.14 13.49
N MET A 162 -18.17 -8.37 12.39
CA MET A 162 -17.05 -8.36 11.45
C MET A 162 -15.81 -7.89 12.20
N ALA A 163 -14.76 -8.72 12.23
CA ALA A 163 -13.51 -8.39 12.90
C ALA A 163 -12.33 -8.55 11.95
N ILE A 164 -11.43 -7.55 11.95
CA ILE A 164 -10.22 -7.54 11.14
C ILE A 164 -9.03 -7.33 12.05
N THR A 165 -8.09 -8.27 12.02
CA THR A 165 -6.79 -8.13 12.68
C THR A 165 -5.77 -7.66 11.67
N ALA A 166 -5.10 -6.56 12.00
CA ALA A 166 -3.89 -6.13 11.33
C ALA A 166 -2.73 -6.15 12.33
N ALA A 167 -1.59 -6.64 11.88
CA ALA A 167 -0.45 -6.92 12.73
C ALA A 167 0.86 -6.75 11.97
N LEU A 168 1.83 -6.16 12.66
CA LEU A 168 3.19 -5.94 12.17
C LEU A 168 4.14 -6.80 13.00
N GLY A 169 4.97 -7.58 12.31
CA GLY A 169 6.27 -8.02 12.84
C GLY A 169 7.34 -7.01 12.46
N HIS A 170 8.61 -7.36 12.70
CA HIS A 170 9.74 -6.51 12.31
C HIS A 170 9.79 -6.23 10.79
N ASP A 171 9.68 -7.30 9.98
CA ASP A 171 9.82 -7.27 8.52
C ASP A 171 8.67 -7.99 7.77
N SER A 172 7.71 -8.51 8.52
CA SER A 172 6.58 -9.30 8.04
C SER A 172 5.27 -8.83 8.67
N TYR A 173 4.15 -9.28 8.14
CA TYR A 173 2.83 -8.84 8.60
C TYR A 173 1.75 -9.90 8.45
N LEU A 174 0.65 -9.68 9.16
CA LEU A 174 -0.60 -10.41 9.05
C LEU A 174 -1.77 -9.43 8.90
N VAL A 175 -2.60 -9.64 7.90
CA VAL A 175 -3.94 -9.04 7.80
C VAL A 175 -4.93 -10.17 7.64
N MET A 176 -5.92 -10.27 8.53
CA MET A 176 -6.95 -11.29 8.42
C MET A 176 -8.30 -10.81 8.89
N ARG A 177 -9.35 -11.39 8.33
CA ARG A 177 -10.71 -11.31 8.86
C ARG A 177 -11.00 -12.51 9.74
N HIS A 178 -11.83 -12.35 10.75
CA HIS A 178 -12.26 -13.48 11.58
C HIS A 178 -13.48 -14.14 10.98
N GLY A 179 -13.63 -15.45 11.21
CA GLY A 179 -14.86 -16.17 10.87
C GLY A 179 -16.02 -15.83 11.79
N ALA A 180 -17.24 -16.07 11.29
CA ALA A 180 -18.44 -16.02 12.11
C ALA A 180 -18.36 -17.01 13.28
N GLY A 181 -19.02 -16.69 14.40
CA GLY A 181 -19.24 -17.61 15.50
C GLY A 181 -20.25 -18.72 15.17
N PRO A 182 -20.47 -19.67 16.10
CA PRO A 182 -21.34 -20.84 15.88
C PRO A 182 -22.85 -20.51 15.81
N GLY A 183 -23.23 -19.24 15.97
CA GLY A 183 -24.63 -18.83 16.17
C GLY A 183 -25.22 -19.28 17.50
N THR A 184 -26.44 -18.82 17.81
CA THR A 184 -27.23 -19.27 18.96
C THR A 184 -28.39 -20.14 18.47
N ARG A 185 -28.27 -21.47 18.49
CA ARG A 185 -29.46 -22.33 18.34
C ARG A 185 -30.21 -22.31 19.68
N ARG A 186 -31.29 -21.52 19.77
CA ARG A 186 -32.25 -21.60 20.88
C ARG A 186 -33.08 -22.87 20.72
N GLY A 187 -32.73 -23.92 21.45
CA GLY A 187 -33.57 -25.10 21.63
C GLY A 187 -33.13 -25.83 22.90
N ASN A 188 -34.09 -26.19 23.76
CA ASN A 188 -33.86 -27.15 24.85
C ASN A 188 -33.35 -28.45 24.23
N MET A 189 -32.10 -28.82 24.47
CA MET A 189 -31.49 -30.00 23.86
C MET A 189 -30.55 -30.69 24.85
N ASP A 190 -30.57 -32.03 24.81
CA ASP A 190 -29.88 -32.93 25.74
C ASP A 190 -28.35 -32.71 25.82
N ASP A 191 -27.77 -32.98 27.00
CA ASP A 191 -26.34 -32.76 27.32
C ASP A 191 -25.35 -33.45 26.36
N VAL A 192 -25.73 -34.59 25.77
CA VAL A 192 -24.90 -35.32 24.78
C VAL A 192 -24.85 -34.58 23.44
N ILE A 193 -25.95 -33.93 23.05
CA ILE A 193 -26.00 -33.11 21.83
C ILE A 193 -25.25 -31.79 22.05
N ALA A 194 -25.29 -31.22 23.26
CA ALA A 194 -24.49 -30.07 23.64
C ALA A 194 -22.98 -30.37 23.58
N GLN A 195 -22.55 -31.57 24.03
CA GLN A 195 -21.16 -32.02 23.92
C GLN A 195 -20.71 -32.25 22.46
N ILE A 196 -21.56 -32.80 21.60
CA ILE A 196 -21.26 -32.96 20.16
C ILE A 196 -21.22 -31.61 19.44
N GLN A 197 -22.11 -30.67 19.78
CA GLN A 197 -22.08 -29.30 19.27
C GLN A 197 -20.84 -28.53 19.75
N ASN A 198 -20.30 -28.81 20.93
CA ASN A 198 -19.05 -28.22 21.41
C ASN A 198 -17.80 -28.62 20.60
N LEU A 199 -17.89 -29.66 19.76
CA LEU A 199 -16.85 -30.08 18.83
C LEU A 199 -17.11 -29.61 17.38
N SER A 200 -18.23 -28.93 17.13
CA SER A 200 -18.55 -28.43 15.79
C SER A 200 -17.72 -27.20 15.44
N THR A 201 -17.15 -27.21 14.25
CA THR A 201 -16.45 -26.05 13.69
C THR A 201 -17.31 -25.32 12.64
N GLU A 202 -18.60 -25.64 12.59
CA GLU A 202 -19.57 -25.09 11.64
C GLU A 202 -20.30 -23.85 12.18
N ASP A 203 -20.76 -23.00 11.27
CA ASP A 203 -21.57 -21.83 11.56
C ASP A 203 -23.06 -22.18 11.70
N ALA A 204 -23.90 -21.16 11.92
CA ALA A 204 -25.35 -21.34 12.03
C ALA A 204 -25.99 -21.99 10.79
N LEU A 205 -25.34 -21.89 9.62
CA LEU A 205 -25.78 -22.42 8.34
C LEU A 205 -25.23 -23.83 8.05
N GLY A 206 -24.47 -24.42 8.98
CA GLY A 206 -23.83 -25.74 8.79
C GLY A 206 -22.60 -25.70 7.89
N ARG A 207 -21.96 -24.54 7.73
CA ARG A 207 -20.76 -24.37 6.90
C ARG A 207 -19.52 -24.29 7.76
N GLN A 208 -18.40 -24.77 7.26
CA GLN A 208 -17.10 -24.67 7.94
C GLN A 208 -16.75 -23.21 8.26
N ARG A 209 -16.55 -22.87 9.53
CA ARG A 209 -16.14 -21.51 9.95
C ARG A 209 -14.68 -21.29 9.68
N LEU A 210 -14.36 -20.07 9.26
CA LEU A 210 -13.00 -19.56 9.25
C LEU A 210 -12.50 -19.35 10.69
N GLY A 211 -11.19 -19.47 10.88
CA GLY A 211 -10.55 -19.25 12.17
C GLY A 211 -10.49 -17.78 12.58
N CYS A 212 -10.27 -17.54 13.87
CA CYS A 212 -9.79 -16.24 14.36
C CYS A 212 -8.25 -16.24 14.43
N CYS A 213 -7.66 -15.12 14.85
CA CYS A 213 -6.21 -14.98 14.94
C CYS A 213 -5.56 -15.98 15.94
N PHE A 214 -6.32 -16.50 16.92
CA PHE A 214 -5.86 -17.51 17.90
C PHE A 214 -6.05 -18.98 17.46
N CYS A 215 -6.52 -19.26 16.24
CA CYS A 215 -6.72 -20.64 15.76
C CYS A 215 -5.42 -21.32 15.29
N ASN A 216 -4.42 -20.53 14.89
CA ASN A 216 -3.14 -21.00 14.37
C ASN A 216 -1.98 -20.41 15.19
N ASP A 217 -0.77 -20.95 15.03
CA ASP A 217 0.45 -20.38 15.61
C ASP A 217 0.91 -19.12 14.85
N THR A 218 0.10 -18.08 14.95
CA THR A 218 0.41 -16.70 14.56
C THR A 218 1.36 -16.05 15.55
N THR A 219 1.47 -16.57 16.78
CA THR A 219 2.31 -16.02 17.86
C THR A 219 3.79 -15.98 17.48
N SER A 220 4.24 -16.91 16.64
CA SER A 220 5.60 -16.93 16.08
C SER A 220 5.98 -15.67 15.29
N LEU A 221 5.01 -14.95 14.70
CA LEU A 221 5.25 -13.66 14.02
C LEU A 221 5.55 -12.51 15.01
N PHE A 222 5.15 -12.66 16.27
CA PHE A 222 5.21 -11.61 17.29
C PHE A 222 6.28 -11.88 18.36
N ASN A 223 6.55 -13.15 18.69
CA ASN A 223 7.52 -13.57 19.71
C ASN A 223 8.99 -13.33 19.32
N SER A 224 9.27 -12.80 18.13
CA SER A 224 10.62 -12.37 17.70
C SER A 224 10.90 -10.89 17.98
N VAL A 225 9.93 -10.13 18.51
CA VAL A 225 10.09 -8.72 18.84
C VAL A 225 10.56 -8.61 20.29
N SER A 226 11.87 -8.51 20.49
CA SER A 226 12.40 -7.79 21.66
C SER A 226 11.86 -6.36 21.63
N ASP A 227 11.60 -5.75 22.80
CA ASP A 227 11.03 -4.39 22.99
C ASP A 227 11.68 -3.26 22.15
N GLU A 228 12.82 -3.50 21.50
CA GLU A 228 13.57 -2.53 20.71
C GLU A 228 13.41 -2.66 19.18
N THR A 229 12.74 -3.70 18.66
CA THR A 229 12.72 -3.96 17.20
C THR A 229 11.52 -3.29 16.52
N VAL A 230 11.73 -2.09 15.98
CA VAL A 230 10.72 -1.28 15.28
C VAL A 230 10.38 -1.88 13.91
N ALA A 231 9.09 -2.07 13.60
CA ALA A 231 8.64 -2.51 12.27
C ALA A 231 9.11 -1.55 11.16
N LEU A 232 9.47 -2.10 9.99
CA LEU A 232 9.84 -1.28 8.82
C LEU A 232 8.70 -0.31 8.46
N PRO A 233 8.95 1.01 8.33
CA PRO A 233 7.89 2.00 8.12
C PRO A 233 6.93 1.71 6.95
N GLY A 234 7.44 1.18 5.83
CA GLY A 234 6.60 0.81 4.68
C GLY A 234 5.54 -0.26 4.97
N LEU A 235 5.75 -1.12 5.99
CA LEU A 235 4.78 -2.13 6.40
C LEU A 235 3.46 -1.51 6.86
N THR A 236 3.51 -0.43 7.65
CA THR A 236 2.31 0.21 8.19
C THR A 236 1.35 0.60 7.06
N SER A 237 1.86 1.22 5.99
CA SER A 237 1.06 1.64 4.84
C SER A 237 0.52 0.46 4.03
N ILE A 238 1.32 -0.59 3.82
CA ILE A 238 0.90 -1.80 3.11
C ILE A 238 -0.20 -2.53 3.87
N VAL A 239 -0.01 -2.72 5.18
CA VAL A 239 -0.91 -3.46 6.07
C VAL A 239 -2.22 -2.72 6.24
N SER A 240 -2.18 -1.41 6.49
CA SER A 240 -3.38 -0.58 6.64
C SER A 240 -4.19 -0.54 5.35
N GLY A 241 -3.52 -0.38 4.20
CA GLY A 241 -4.15 -0.48 2.88
C GLY A 241 -4.85 -1.82 2.68
N LYS A 242 -4.20 -2.94 2.98
CA LYS A 242 -4.82 -4.27 2.86
C LYS A 242 -5.99 -4.47 3.83
N ALA A 243 -5.90 -3.95 5.06
CA ALA A 243 -6.95 -4.09 6.07
C ALA A 243 -8.24 -3.40 5.64
N VAL A 244 -8.18 -2.15 5.16
CA VAL A 244 -9.38 -1.43 4.70
C VAL A 244 -9.95 -2.00 3.41
N GLU A 245 -9.09 -2.55 2.54
CA GLU A 245 -9.51 -3.20 1.29
C GLU A 245 -10.14 -4.57 1.54
N LEU A 246 -9.77 -5.24 2.64
CA LEU A 246 -10.45 -6.44 3.11
C LEU A 246 -11.81 -6.09 3.72
N PHE A 247 -11.88 -5.03 4.53
CA PHE A 247 -13.13 -4.50 5.08
C PHE A 247 -14.14 -4.14 3.99
N ALA A 248 -13.73 -3.32 3.01
CA ALA A 248 -14.62 -2.87 1.94
C ALA A 248 -15.22 -4.06 1.17
N ARG A 249 -14.43 -5.12 0.97
CA ARG A 249 -14.91 -6.37 0.37
C ARG A 249 -15.91 -7.10 1.23
N MET A 250 -15.60 -7.34 2.50
CA MET A 250 -16.54 -7.99 3.43
C MET A 250 -17.87 -7.25 3.47
N LEU A 251 -17.82 -5.91 3.48
CA LEU A 251 -19.01 -5.07 3.52
C LEU A 251 -19.91 -5.23 2.29
N HIS A 252 -19.31 -5.35 1.10
CA HIS A 252 -20.05 -5.47 -0.17
C HIS A 252 -20.31 -6.92 -0.56
N HIS A 253 -19.76 -7.91 0.15
CA HIS A 253 -20.01 -9.31 -0.11
C HIS A 253 -21.42 -9.70 0.37
N PRO A 254 -22.24 -10.41 -0.43
CA PRO A 254 -23.61 -10.78 -0.07
C PRO A 254 -23.71 -11.56 1.25
N GLU A 255 -22.74 -12.46 1.50
CA GLU A 255 -22.69 -13.26 2.73
C GLU A 255 -21.97 -12.60 3.92
N GLY A 256 -21.40 -11.39 3.74
CA GLY A 256 -20.73 -10.64 4.80
C GLY A 256 -19.70 -11.46 5.59
N ILE A 257 -19.90 -11.59 6.91
CA ILE A 257 -19.02 -12.36 7.82
C ILE A 257 -19.03 -13.88 7.54
N HIS A 258 -20.10 -14.41 6.93
CA HIS A 258 -20.24 -15.83 6.61
C HIS A 258 -19.56 -16.23 5.30
N ALA A 259 -19.01 -15.27 4.57
CA ALA A 259 -18.37 -15.51 3.30
C ALA A 259 -17.18 -16.49 3.43
N PRO A 260 -17.08 -17.50 2.54
CA PRO A 260 -15.93 -18.42 2.51
C PRO A 260 -14.64 -17.66 2.20
N GLY A 261 -13.50 -18.23 2.58
CA GLY A 261 -12.20 -17.67 2.22
C GLY A 261 -11.83 -17.99 0.78
N ASP A 262 -11.35 -16.99 0.04
CA ASP A 262 -10.74 -17.20 -1.27
C ASP A 262 -9.21 -17.35 -1.16
N MET A 263 -8.60 -18.08 -2.09
CA MET A 263 -7.14 -18.18 -2.26
C MET A 263 -6.71 -17.53 -3.58
N ALA A 264 -5.47 -17.04 -3.62
CA ALA A 264 -4.86 -16.56 -4.84
C ALA A 264 -4.95 -17.62 -5.97
N GLY A 265 -5.36 -17.19 -7.16
CA GLY A 265 -5.54 -18.05 -8.33
C GLY A 265 -6.91 -18.73 -8.43
N MET A 266 -7.82 -18.51 -7.47
CA MET A 266 -9.22 -18.89 -7.65
C MET A 266 -9.94 -17.88 -8.57
N ASP A 267 -10.82 -18.37 -9.42
CA ASP A 267 -11.75 -17.51 -10.15
C ASP A 267 -12.89 -17.10 -9.23
N THR A 268 -13.29 -15.82 -9.32
CA THR A 268 -14.35 -15.27 -8.49
C THR A 268 -15.20 -14.30 -9.28
N GLU A 269 -16.51 -14.40 -9.14
CA GLU A 269 -17.47 -13.46 -9.77
C GLU A 269 -17.65 -12.18 -8.93
N HIS A 270 -16.99 -12.08 -7.78
CA HIS A 270 -17.07 -10.91 -6.92
C HIS A 270 -16.41 -9.69 -7.59
N GLN A 271 -17.18 -8.60 -7.73
CA GLN A 271 -16.75 -7.39 -8.44
C GLN A 271 -15.52 -6.69 -7.82
N LEU A 272 -15.26 -6.91 -6.53
CA LEU A 272 -14.07 -6.40 -5.83
C LEU A 272 -12.87 -7.38 -5.85
N GLY A 273 -13.01 -8.51 -6.54
CA GLY A 273 -12.06 -9.62 -6.56
C GLY A 273 -12.12 -10.48 -5.30
N LEU A 274 -11.05 -11.23 -5.05
CA LEU A 274 -10.97 -12.25 -4.00
C LEU A 274 -11.22 -11.67 -2.61
N LEU A 275 -11.88 -12.47 -1.77
CA LEU A 275 -12.10 -12.23 -0.34
C LEU A 275 -11.26 -13.21 0.51
N PRO A 276 -9.94 -12.97 0.63
CA PRO A 276 -9.08 -13.87 1.38
C PRO A 276 -9.46 -13.92 2.86
N HIS A 277 -9.17 -15.04 3.51
CA HIS A 277 -9.26 -15.15 4.95
C HIS A 277 -8.05 -14.45 5.61
N GLN A 278 -6.83 -14.90 5.29
CA GLN A 278 -5.58 -14.32 5.81
C GLN A 278 -4.66 -13.91 4.67
N MET A 279 -3.94 -12.81 4.87
CA MET A 279 -2.83 -12.34 4.05
C MET A 279 -1.59 -12.25 4.92
N ARG A 280 -0.52 -12.94 4.50
CA ARG A 280 0.79 -12.90 5.13
C ARG A 280 1.83 -12.50 4.11
N GLY A 281 2.73 -11.60 4.48
CA GLY A 281 3.81 -11.19 3.60
C GLY A 281 5.01 -10.67 4.36
N SER A 282 6.11 -10.50 3.64
CA SER A 282 7.37 -9.95 4.10
C SER A 282 7.86 -8.94 3.08
N LEU A 283 8.29 -7.77 3.56
CA LEU A 283 8.94 -6.80 2.69
C LEU A 283 10.24 -7.40 2.15
N PRO A 284 11.21 -7.86 2.99
CA PRO A 284 12.49 -8.38 2.49
C PRO A 284 12.36 -9.50 1.47
N ARG A 285 11.38 -10.40 1.64
CA ARG A 285 11.13 -11.48 0.68
C ARG A 285 10.28 -11.08 -0.53
N CYS A 286 9.71 -9.87 -0.52
CA CYS A 286 8.80 -9.38 -1.56
C CYS A 286 7.67 -10.37 -1.86
N ASP A 287 7.16 -11.03 -0.81
CA ASP A 287 6.16 -12.09 -0.92
C ASP A 287 4.80 -11.67 -0.33
N LEU A 288 3.76 -12.30 -0.86
CA LEU A 288 2.40 -12.20 -0.36
C LEU A 288 1.74 -13.55 -0.58
N SER A 289 1.20 -14.10 0.51
CA SER A 289 0.49 -15.37 0.52
C SER A 289 -0.91 -15.16 1.10
N THR A 290 -1.90 -15.76 0.46
CA THR A 290 -3.25 -15.91 1.01
C THR A 290 -3.37 -17.27 1.66
N VAL A 291 -3.91 -17.32 2.87
CA VAL A 291 -4.09 -18.58 3.62
C VAL A 291 -5.52 -18.66 4.14
N ILE A 292 -6.14 -19.83 3.97
CA ILE A 292 -7.39 -20.17 4.63
C ILE A 292 -7.07 -21.07 5.81
N SER A 293 -7.49 -20.66 7.01
CA SER A 293 -7.58 -21.55 8.16
C SER A 293 -9.00 -21.68 8.66
N ASN A 294 -9.33 -22.85 9.19
CA ASN A 294 -10.62 -23.12 9.79
C ASN A 294 -10.60 -22.81 11.29
N SER A 295 -11.79 -22.64 11.87
CA SER A 295 -11.92 -22.54 13.32
C SER A 295 -11.43 -23.84 13.99
N SER A 296 -10.70 -23.70 15.09
CA SER A 296 -10.18 -24.83 15.86
C SER A 296 -11.02 -25.07 17.10
N ASN A 297 -11.31 -26.34 17.38
CA ASN A 297 -11.98 -26.77 18.62
C ASN A 297 -11.18 -26.43 19.88
N ASN A 298 -9.87 -26.31 19.74
CA ASN A 298 -8.98 -26.02 20.86
C ASN A 298 -8.63 -24.52 20.95
N CYS A 299 -9.21 -23.67 20.09
CA CYS A 299 -8.91 -22.24 20.09
C CYS A 299 -9.29 -21.59 21.42
N THR A 300 -8.38 -20.81 22.00
CA THR A 300 -8.58 -20.11 23.29
C THR A 300 -9.54 -18.92 23.21
N ALA A 301 -9.99 -18.53 22.02
CA ALA A 301 -10.87 -17.38 21.83
C ALA A 301 -12.21 -17.71 21.15
N CYS A 302 -12.22 -18.51 20.07
CA CYS A 302 -13.44 -18.73 19.27
C CYS A 302 -13.93 -20.20 19.24
N SER A 303 -13.37 -21.07 20.09
CA SER A 303 -13.90 -22.44 20.22
C SER A 303 -15.28 -22.42 20.86
N ASN A 304 -16.08 -23.45 20.58
CA ASN A 304 -17.44 -23.51 21.14
C ASN A 304 -17.41 -23.68 22.67
N ILE A 305 -16.42 -24.39 23.22
CA ILE A 305 -16.25 -24.51 24.67
C ILE A 305 -15.98 -23.14 25.33
N VAL A 306 -15.09 -22.32 24.76
CA VAL A 306 -14.79 -20.97 25.26
C VAL A 306 -16.02 -20.06 25.15
N LEU A 307 -16.71 -20.07 24.00
CA LEU A 307 -17.90 -19.25 23.80
C LEU A 307 -19.08 -19.70 24.69
N SER A 308 -19.21 -21.00 24.94
CA SER A 308 -20.22 -21.57 25.85
C SER A 308 -19.96 -21.13 27.29
N GLU A 309 -18.71 -21.23 27.75
CA GLU A 309 -18.33 -20.78 29.09
C GLU A 309 -18.53 -19.27 29.27
N TYR A 310 -18.15 -18.46 28.27
CA TYR A 310 -18.43 -17.02 28.29
C TYR A 310 -19.92 -16.72 28.35
N ARG A 311 -20.78 -17.43 27.61
CA ARG A 311 -22.24 -17.25 27.67
C ARG A 311 -22.84 -17.69 29.01
N ARG A 312 -22.21 -18.65 29.69
CA ARG A 312 -22.65 -19.21 30.97
C ARG A 312 -22.26 -18.33 32.16
N GLU A 313 -21.03 -17.83 32.18
CA GLU A 313 -20.41 -17.12 33.32
C GLU A 313 -20.22 -15.62 33.08
N GLY A 314 -20.34 -15.15 31.83
CA GLY A 314 -20.15 -13.75 31.47
C GLY A 314 -18.76 -13.23 31.83
N LEU A 315 -18.71 -12.06 32.47
CA LEU A 315 -17.45 -11.42 32.87
C LEU A 315 -16.71 -12.20 33.98
N ASN A 316 -17.35 -13.08 34.74
CA ASN A 316 -16.64 -13.94 35.70
C ASN A 316 -15.64 -14.85 34.99
N PHE A 317 -16.02 -15.42 33.83
CA PHE A 317 -15.12 -16.21 32.99
C PHE A 317 -13.95 -15.36 32.47
N VAL A 318 -14.25 -14.13 32.01
CA VAL A 318 -13.23 -13.20 31.50
C VAL A 318 -12.23 -12.86 32.60
N MET A 319 -12.71 -12.52 33.80
CA MET A 319 -11.85 -12.24 34.95
C MET A 319 -11.03 -13.45 35.36
N GLN A 320 -11.58 -14.67 35.29
CA GLN A 320 -10.80 -15.88 35.56
C GLN A 320 -9.69 -16.07 34.52
N ALA A 321 -9.98 -15.90 33.23
CA ALA A 321 -9.00 -15.97 32.16
C ALA A 321 -7.90 -14.90 32.28
N ILE A 322 -8.25 -13.69 32.74
CA ILE A 322 -7.28 -12.62 32.99
C ILE A 322 -6.36 -12.95 34.16
N ASN A 323 -6.94 -13.41 35.26
CA ASN A 323 -6.22 -13.70 36.51
C ASN A 323 -5.40 -15.00 36.47
N GLN A 324 -5.75 -15.96 35.62
CA GLN A 324 -5.16 -17.30 35.60
C GLN A 324 -4.60 -17.66 34.21
N PRO A 325 -3.28 -17.49 33.97
CA PRO A 325 -2.68 -17.68 32.66
C PRO A 325 -2.84 -19.09 32.05
N THR A 326 -3.06 -20.13 32.86
CA THR A 326 -3.25 -21.51 32.37
C THR A 326 -4.71 -21.84 32.10
N TYR A 327 -5.66 -21.07 32.65
CA TYR A 327 -7.08 -21.43 32.64
C TYR A 327 -7.61 -21.70 31.23
N LEU A 328 -7.30 -20.83 30.26
CA LEU A 328 -7.72 -21.02 28.87
C LEU A 328 -7.08 -22.24 28.22
N LYS A 329 -5.83 -22.57 28.55
CA LYS A 329 -5.13 -23.75 28.02
C LYS A 329 -5.70 -25.04 28.59
N ASP A 330 -5.99 -25.03 29.89
CA ASP A 330 -6.60 -26.15 30.61
C ASP A 330 -8.02 -26.40 30.08
N LEU A 331 -8.79 -25.34 29.83
CA LEU A 331 -10.14 -25.42 29.28
C LEU A 331 -10.17 -25.97 27.85
N THR A 332 -9.26 -25.54 26.98
CA THR A 332 -9.29 -25.96 25.57
C THR A 332 -8.44 -27.21 25.27
N GLY A 333 -7.75 -27.76 26.27
CA GLY A 333 -6.91 -28.94 26.10
C GLY A 333 -5.67 -28.71 25.22
N ILE A 334 -5.25 -27.45 25.03
CA ILE A 334 -3.95 -27.15 24.40
C ILE A 334 -2.85 -27.53 25.41
N SER A 335 -2.38 -28.77 25.32
CA SER A 335 -1.07 -29.15 25.85
C SER A 335 0.02 -28.48 25.00
N ASN A 336 1.22 -28.24 25.55
CA ASN A 336 2.36 -27.56 24.87
C ASN A 336 2.88 -28.25 23.57
N LEU A 337 2.12 -29.17 22.99
CA LEU A 337 2.34 -29.80 21.70
C LEU A 337 1.64 -29.01 20.59
N ILE A 338 2.35 -28.04 20.05
CA ILE A 338 2.68 -27.83 18.63
C ILE A 338 3.56 -26.58 18.62
N LYS A 339 4.86 -26.75 18.88
CA LYS A 339 5.85 -25.99 18.13
C LYS A 339 5.99 -26.76 16.82
N SER A 340 5.23 -26.41 15.79
CA SER A 340 5.60 -26.90 14.47
C SER A 340 6.89 -26.19 14.10
N ASP A 341 7.99 -26.94 14.08
CA ASP A 341 9.34 -26.53 13.66
C ASP A 341 9.42 -26.20 12.14
N THR A 342 8.42 -25.49 11.61
CA THR A 342 8.43 -24.87 10.27
C THR A 342 8.55 -23.35 10.37
N CYS A 343 9.01 -22.83 11.51
CA CYS A 343 9.50 -21.47 11.59
C CYS A 343 10.83 -21.42 10.80
N LEU A 344 10.75 -20.94 9.55
CA LEU A 344 11.91 -20.47 8.82
C LEU A 344 12.67 -19.52 9.74
N LYS A 345 13.85 -19.94 10.20
CA LYS A 345 14.77 -19.07 10.94
C LYS A 345 15.00 -17.84 10.08
N LEU A 346 14.41 -16.72 10.48
CA LEU A 346 14.58 -15.43 9.81
C LEU A 346 16.08 -15.07 9.83
N PRO A 347 16.67 -14.68 8.69
CA PRO A 347 18.02 -14.14 8.68
C PRO A 347 18.09 -12.86 9.51
N ALA A 348 19.30 -12.56 9.99
CA ALA A 348 19.59 -11.38 10.80
C ALA A 348 19.05 -10.10 10.14
N SER A 349 18.47 -9.23 10.96
CA SER A 349 17.90 -7.92 10.63
C SER A 349 18.66 -7.19 9.51
N PHE A 350 17.95 -6.61 8.54
CA PHE A 350 18.50 -5.59 7.65
C PHE A 350 18.97 -4.39 8.50
N PRO A 351 20.28 -4.11 8.62
CA PRO A 351 20.75 -2.94 9.35
C PRO A 351 20.49 -1.72 8.47
N VAL A 352 19.42 -0.97 8.76
CA VAL A 352 19.16 0.31 8.11
C VAL A 352 20.29 1.28 8.51
N ASN A 353 21.14 1.69 7.57
CA ASN A 353 22.16 2.70 7.83
C ASN A 353 21.52 4.09 7.92
N SER A 354 21.16 4.49 9.15
CA SER A 354 20.52 5.77 9.45
C SER A 354 21.34 6.98 8.99
N GLY A 355 22.68 6.88 8.97
CA GLY A 355 23.57 7.91 8.46
C GLY A 355 23.39 8.15 6.95
N LYS A 356 23.33 7.07 6.15
CA LYS A 356 23.09 7.19 4.70
C LYS A 356 21.73 7.81 4.40
N LEU A 357 20.67 7.35 5.07
CA LEU A 357 19.31 7.85 4.84
C LEU A 357 19.15 9.32 5.23
N SER A 358 19.69 9.73 6.38
CA SER A 358 19.61 11.13 6.82
C SER A 358 20.35 12.08 5.88
N SER A 359 21.47 11.64 5.29
CA SER A 359 22.23 12.42 4.31
C SER A 359 21.64 12.44 2.90
N ALA A 360 20.78 11.48 2.56
CA ALA A 360 20.23 11.35 1.21
C ALA A 360 19.31 12.53 0.87
N ARG A 361 19.50 13.09 -0.32
CA ARG A 361 18.65 14.13 -0.91
C ARG A 361 17.68 13.49 -1.89
N CYS A 362 16.40 13.48 -1.56
CA CYS A 362 15.36 12.89 -2.39
C CYS A 362 14.49 13.97 -3.04
N LEU A 363 14.37 13.92 -4.37
CA LEU A 363 13.46 14.74 -5.16
C LEU A 363 12.17 13.97 -5.44
N LEU A 364 11.03 14.49 -5.01
CA LEU A 364 9.71 13.90 -5.24
C LEU A 364 8.97 14.72 -6.30
N LEU A 365 8.76 14.10 -7.46
CA LEU A 365 8.05 14.70 -8.59
C LEU A 365 6.58 14.27 -8.53
N GLY A 366 5.73 15.17 -8.05
CA GLY A 366 4.30 14.94 -7.78
C GLY A 366 4.00 14.91 -6.28
N ALA A 367 3.08 15.76 -5.85
CA ALA A 367 2.55 15.86 -4.49
C ALA A 367 1.08 15.39 -4.40
N GLY A 368 0.74 14.38 -5.23
CA GLY A 368 -0.54 13.69 -5.21
C GLY A 368 -0.64 12.64 -4.08
N THR A 369 -1.48 11.61 -4.29
CA THR A 369 -1.68 10.56 -3.26
C THR A 369 -0.40 9.79 -2.96
N LEU A 370 0.34 9.38 -4.01
CA LEU A 370 1.65 8.75 -3.90
C LEU A 370 2.68 9.70 -3.28
N GLY A 371 2.71 10.96 -3.72
CA GLY A 371 3.64 11.98 -3.22
C GLY A 371 3.55 12.16 -1.71
N CYS A 372 2.32 12.30 -1.19
CA CYS A 372 2.10 12.46 0.25
C CYS A 372 2.54 11.21 1.03
N ASP A 373 2.12 10.01 0.60
CA ASP A 373 2.44 8.77 1.30
C ASP A 373 3.94 8.45 1.25
N VAL A 374 4.59 8.58 0.08
CA VAL A 374 6.03 8.37 -0.07
C VAL A 374 6.81 9.35 0.80
N ALA A 375 6.47 10.64 0.81
CA ALA A 375 7.18 11.64 1.62
C ALA A 375 7.14 11.27 3.11
N ARG A 376 5.97 10.88 3.61
CA ARG A 376 5.78 10.46 4.99
C ARG A 376 6.61 9.22 5.33
N ILE A 377 6.51 8.18 4.50
CA ILE A 377 7.23 6.92 4.72
C ILE A 377 8.75 7.14 4.69
N LEU A 378 9.26 7.97 3.77
CA LEU A 378 10.69 8.31 3.72
C LEU A 378 11.16 9.04 4.98
N MET A 379 10.35 9.95 5.53
CA MET A 379 10.66 10.60 6.81
C MET A 379 10.66 9.61 7.98
N ASP A 380 9.76 8.63 7.97
CA ASP A 380 9.71 7.56 8.97
C ASP A 380 10.95 6.64 8.87
N TYR A 381 11.47 6.43 7.66
CA TYR A 381 12.77 5.75 7.43
C TYR A 381 13.98 6.58 7.89
N GLY A 382 13.80 7.88 8.14
CA GLY A 382 14.87 8.78 8.58
C GLY A 382 15.46 9.67 7.49
N VAL A 383 14.84 9.78 6.31
CA VAL A 383 15.23 10.78 5.31
C VAL A 383 14.90 12.18 5.82
N ARG A 384 15.82 13.12 5.62
CA ARG A 384 15.71 14.49 6.14
C ARG A 384 15.84 15.58 5.08
N ASN A 385 16.27 15.27 3.86
CA ASN A 385 16.40 16.24 2.77
C ASN A 385 15.43 15.88 1.65
N LEU A 386 14.28 16.56 1.61
CA LEU A 386 13.22 16.31 0.63
C LEU A 386 12.95 17.57 -0.20
N THR A 387 12.95 17.46 -1.52
CA THR A 387 12.45 18.52 -2.41
C THR A 387 11.23 18.00 -3.14
N ILE A 388 10.12 18.73 -3.09
CA ILE A 388 8.84 18.29 -3.63
C ILE A 388 8.41 19.26 -4.74
N VAL A 389 8.10 18.72 -5.92
CA VAL A 389 7.71 19.48 -7.10
C VAL A 389 6.28 19.12 -7.49
N ASP A 390 5.39 20.11 -7.56
CA ASP A 390 4.02 19.95 -8.08
C ASP A 390 3.47 21.30 -8.54
N SER A 391 2.82 21.36 -9.70
CA SER A 391 2.24 22.60 -10.23
C SER A 391 0.84 22.92 -9.68
N GLY A 392 0.15 21.91 -9.13
CA GLY A 392 -1.24 21.98 -8.76
C GLY A 392 -1.50 22.67 -7.41
N CYS A 393 -2.77 23.00 -7.19
CA CYS A 393 -3.28 23.49 -5.91
C CYS A 393 -4.17 22.43 -5.25
N VAL A 394 -4.27 22.47 -3.93
CA VAL A 394 -5.14 21.55 -3.17
C VAL A 394 -6.60 21.89 -3.44
N VAL A 395 -7.37 20.88 -3.85
CA VAL A 395 -8.84 20.96 -4.01
C VAL A 395 -9.54 20.00 -3.05
N VAL A 396 -10.84 20.20 -2.81
CA VAL A 396 -11.58 19.42 -1.79
C VAL A 396 -11.55 17.91 -2.04
N SER A 397 -11.63 17.48 -3.30
CA SER A 397 -11.52 16.06 -3.67
C SER A 397 -10.16 15.42 -3.39
N ASN A 398 -9.14 16.23 -3.08
CA ASN A 398 -7.82 15.75 -2.67
C ASN A 398 -7.80 15.30 -1.21
N LEU A 399 -8.55 15.95 -0.32
CA LEU A 399 -8.47 15.77 1.14
C LEU A 399 -8.72 14.31 1.57
N ALA A 400 -9.61 13.62 0.85
CA ALA A 400 -9.90 12.22 1.13
C ALA A 400 -8.73 11.29 0.78
N LYS A 401 -7.93 11.59 -0.26
CA LYS A 401 -6.94 10.66 -0.85
C LYS A 401 -5.49 11.06 -0.63
N GLN A 402 -5.23 12.32 -0.32
CA GLN A 402 -3.88 12.89 -0.20
C GLN A 402 -3.60 13.10 1.29
N SER A 403 -2.70 12.29 1.82
CA SER A 403 -2.60 11.98 3.24
C SER A 403 -2.13 13.11 4.14
N LEU A 404 -1.61 14.19 3.56
CA LEU A 404 -1.10 15.34 4.29
C LEU A 404 -2.04 16.53 4.28
N TYR A 405 -2.92 16.66 3.27
CA TYR A 405 -3.78 17.85 3.15
C TYR A 405 -5.00 17.82 4.07
N THR A 406 -5.34 18.99 4.59
CA THR A 406 -6.46 19.31 5.45
C THR A 406 -7.38 20.33 4.78
N THR A 407 -8.52 20.61 5.40
CA THR A 407 -9.44 21.66 4.94
C THR A 407 -8.83 23.07 4.92
N LYS A 408 -7.77 23.32 5.70
CA LYS A 408 -7.06 24.62 5.73
C LYS A 408 -6.25 24.87 4.47
N ASP A 409 -5.82 23.81 3.78
CA ASP A 409 -4.91 23.90 2.63
C ASP A 409 -5.60 24.27 1.31
N ARG A 410 -6.93 24.49 1.31
CA ARG A 410 -7.70 24.71 0.07
C ARG A 410 -7.13 25.88 -0.72
N LYS A 411 -6.89 25.63 -2.01
CA LYS A 411 -6.30 26.59 -2.98
C LYS A 411 -4.82 26.93 -2.71
N THR A 412 -4.21 26.39 -1.66
CA THR A 412 -2.77 26.48 -1.45
C THR A 412 -2.06 25.62 -2.51
N PRO A 413 -0.93 26.07 -3.06
CA PRO A 413 -0.08 25.23 -3.90
C PRO A 413 0.29 23.94 -3.16
N LYS A 414 0.14 22.79 -3.82
CA LYS A 414 0.39 21.48 -3.19
C LYS A 414 1.81 21.36 -2.65
N ALA A 415 2.79 21.82 -3.42
CA ALA A 415 4.19 21.83 -3.01
C ALA A 415 4.45 22.67 -1.75
N THR A 416 3.64 23.70 -1.49
CA THR A 416 3.71 24.51 -0.27
C THR A 416 2.95 23.87 0.89
N ALA A 417 1.73 23.38 0.65
CA ALA A 417 0.93 22.74 1.70
C ALA A 417 1.64 21.51 2.28
N ILE A 418 2.18 20.64 1.42
CA ILE A 418 2.89 19.44 1.87
C ILE A 418 4.11 19.79 2.75
N LEU A 419 4.80 20.88 2.43
CA LEU A 419 5.96 21.36 3.16
C LEU A 419 5.62 21.77 4.60
N GLU A 420 4.48 22.45 4.79
CA GLU A 420 4.01 22.88 6.11
C GLU A 420 3.74 21.68 7.00
N HIS A 421 2.95 20.72 6.51
CA HIS A 421 2.63 19.48 7.26
C HIS A 421 3.86 18.62 7.58
N LEU A 422 4.85 18.54 6.69
CA LEU A 422 6.06 17.78 6.96
C LEU A 422 6.96 18.45 8.01
N LYS A 423 7.02 19.79 8.02
CA LYS A 423 7.79 20.58 9.01
C LYS A 423 7.21 20.48 10.41
N GLU A 424 5.88 20.41 10.54
CA GLU A 424 5.20 20.21 11.83
C GLU A 424 5.50 18.85 12.47
N ARG A 425 5.86 17.85 11.65
CA ARG A 425 6.20 16.50 12.13
C ARG A 425 7.67 16.31 12.48
N CYS A 426 8.56 17.00 11.78
CA CYS A 426 9.99 16.90 12.02
C CYS A 426 10.71 18.14 11.48
N SER A 427 11.71 18.61 12.22
CA SER A 427 12.66 19.63 11.76
C SER A 427 13.59 19.05 10.68
N SER A 428 13.08 18.91 9.45
CA SER A 428 13.81 18.44 8.26
C SER A 428 14.03 19.57 7.26
N VAL A 429 15.03 19.39 6.38
CA VAL A 429 15.28 20.32 5.27
C VAL A 429 14.35 19.91 4.13
N VAL A 430 13.18 20.53 4.11
CA VAL A 430 12.18 20.29 3.06
C VAL A 430 12.02 21.55 2.22
N GLU A 431 12.02 21.40 0.90
CA GLU A 431 11.76 22.47 -0.08
C GLU A 431 10.54 22.11 -0.94
N GLY A 432 9.65 23.08 -1.15
CA GLY A 432 8.49 22.95 -2.03
C GLY A 432 8.63 23.86 -3.24
N ILE A 433 8.54 23.30 -4.45
CA ILE A 433 8.69 24.03 -5.70
C ILE A 433 7.40 23.88 -6.53
N GLN A 434 6.71 25.00 -6.74
CA GLN A 434 5.58 25.04 -7.65
C GLN A 434 6.07 25.18 -9.09
N MET A 435 6.11 24.08 -9.82
CA MET A 435 6.58 24.03 -11.20
C MET A 435 5.90 22.90 -11.97
N GLU A 436 5.57 23.15 -13.24
CA GLU A 436 5.09 22.12 -14.15
C GLU A 436 6.27 21.42 -14.81
N ILE A 437 6.18 20.10 -14.97
CA ILE A 437 7.18 19.30 -15.68
C ILE A 437 6.83 19.34 -17.16
N PRO A 438 7.71 19.84 -18.05
CA PRO A 438 7.47 19.84 -19.48
C PRO A 438 7.21 18.43 -20.02
N MET A 439 6.13 18.28 -20.79
CA MET A 439 5.62 16.98 -21.24
C MET A 439 5.69 16.83 -22.77
N PRO A 440 6.20 15.71 -23.29
CA PRO A 440 6.10 15.38 -24.71
C PRO A 440 4.65 15.35 -25.22
N GLY A 441 4.45 15.87 -26.43
CA GLY A 441 3.13 15.89 -27.09
C GLY A 441 2.28 17.12 -26.78
N HIS A 442 2.77 18.06 -25.96
CA HIS A 442 2.14 19.34 -25.69
C HIS A 442 2.92 20.46 -26.40
N PRO A 443 2.54 20.84 -27.64
CA PRO A 443 3.31 21.78 -28.43
C PRO A 443 3.37 23.15 -27.75
N VAL A 444 4.56 23.72 -27.73
CA VAL A 444 4.87 24.96 -27.02
C VAL A 444 4.80 26.12 -28.01
N SER A 445 3.95 27.10 -27.73
CA SER A 445 3.89 28.30 -28.57
C SER A 445 5.17 29.14 -28.43
N SER A 446 5.46 29.99 -29.40
CA SER A 446 6.65 30.86 -29.36
C SER A 446 6.68 31.79 -28.12
N LYS A 447 5.51 32.08 -27.52
CA LYS A 447 5.42 32.88 -26.29
C LYS A 447 5.75 32.09 -25.03
N GLU A 448 5.52 30.78 -25.03
CA GLU A 448 5.73 29.89 -23.89
C GLU A 448 7.12 29.25 -23.89
N ALA A 449 7.78 29.20 -25.06
CA ALA A 449 9.07 28.53 -25.27
C ALA A 449 10.14 28.91 -24.23
N ALA A 450 10.29 30.19 -23.92
CA ALA A 450 11.27 30.64 -22.91
C ALA A 450 10.93 30.14 -21.49
N GLY A 451 9.65 30.06 -21.14
CA GLY A 451 9.20 29.54 -19.84
C GLY A 451 9.41 28.03 -19.73
N VAL A 452 9.11 27.29 -20.79
CA VAL A 452 9.31 25.83 -20.85
C VAL A 452 10.79 25.49 -20.79
N LEU A 453 11.65 26.20 -21.54
CA LEU A 453 13.10 26.04 -21.47
C LEU A 453 13.62 26.24 -20.04
N LYS A 454 13.19 27.31 -19.37
CA LYS A 454 13.55 27.57 -17.97
C LYS A 454 13.07 26.46 -17.02
N ALA A 455 11.89 25.88 -17.26
CA ALA A 455 11.40 24.74 -16.48
C ALA A 455 12.25 23.48 -16.73
N CYS A 456 12.68 23.22 -17.97
CA CYS A 456 13.62 22.14 -18.31
C CYS A 456 14.96 22.33 -17.60
N GLU A 457 15.55 23.53 -17.66
CA GLU A 457 16.80 23.89 -16.97
C GLU A 457 16.67 23.64 -15.46
N ARG A 458 15.58 24.15 -14.86
CA ARG A 458 15.34 24.00 -13.44
C ARG A 458 15.19 22.54 -13.03
N LEU A 459 14.49 21.72 -13.83
CA LEU A 459 14.36 20.29 -13.57
C LEU A 459 15.72 19.57 -13.67
N GLN A 460 16.55 19.93 -14.66
CA GLN A 460 17.90 19.39 -14.80
C GLN A 460 18.77 19.71 -13.58
N GLU A 461 18.76 20.96 -13.11
CA GLU A 461 19.44 21.38 -11.88
C GLU A 461 19.00 20.55 -10.66
N LEU A 462 17.67 20.37 -10.51
CA LEU A 462 17.11 19.61 -9.40
C LEU A 462 17.54 18.15 -9.46
N VAL A 463 17.46 17.49 -10.62
CA VAL A 463 17.91 16.10 -10.76
C VAL A 463 19.41 15.96 -10.44
N ALA A 464 20.25 16.87 -10.95
CA ALA A 464 21.68 16.86 -10.69
C ALA A 464 22.00 17.06 -9.19
N ALA A 465 21.26 17.93 -8.51
CA ALA A 465 21.45 18.26 -7.09
C ALA A 465 20.96 17.20 -6.10
N HIS A 466 20.19 16.20 -6.53
CA HIS A 466 19.64 15.16 -5.65
C HIS A 466 20.31 13.80 -5.87
N ASP A 467 20.18 12.89 -4.91
CA ASP A 467 20.78 11.55 -4.95
C ASP A 467 19.77 10.52 -5.47
N ALA A 468 18.48 10.74 -5.18
CA ALA A 468 17.38 9.93 -5.68
C ALA A 468 16.19 10.78 -6.13
N VAL A 469 15.49 10.31 -7.16
CA VAL A 469 14.33 10.96 -7.76
C VAL A 469 13.15 9.99 -7.79
N PHE A 470 12.03 10.38 -7.20
CA PHE A 470 10.78 9.65 -7.21
C PHE A 470 9.84 10.25 -8.26
N LEU A 471 9.47 9.44 -9.25
CA LEU A 471 8.55 9.81 -10.33
C LEU A 471 7.14 9.37 -9.92
N LEU A 472 6.39 10.29 -9.32
CA LEU A 472 5.08 10.07 -8.69
C LEU A 472 3.95 10.86 -9.37
N THR A 473 4.21 11.31 -10.60
CA THR A 473 3.25 12.04 -11.44
C THR A 473 2.12 11.14 -11.95
N ASP A 474 1.06 11.73 -12.49
CA ASP A 474 -0.18 11.04 -12.88
C ASP A 474 -0.33 10.84 -14.40
N THR A 475 0.70 11.17 -15.18
CA THR A 475 0.71 11.01 -16.64
C THR A 475 1.97 10.28 -17.12
N ARG A 476 1.91 9.63 -18.28
CA ARG A 476 3.04 8.89 -18.84
C ARG A 476 4.12 9.85 -19.32
N GLU A 477 3.71 10.88 -20.04
CA GLU A 477 4.49 11.96 -20.64
C GLU A 477 5.28 12.77 -19.60
N SER A 478 4.70 13.10 -18.43
CA SER A 478 5.44 13.78 -17.35
C SER A 478 6.58 12.95 -16.74
N ARG A 479 6.59 11.63 -16.95
CA ARG A 479 7.69 10.76 -16.48
C ARG A 479 8.88 10.75 -17.45
N TRP A 480 8.71 11.19 -18.70
CA TRP A 480 9.73 11.04 -19.74
C TRP A 480 10.99 11.86 -19.46
N LEU A 481 10.86 13.18 -19.32
CA LEU A 481 12.00 14.06 -19.11
C LEU A 481 12.76 13.74 -17.81
N PRO A 482 12.10 13.52 -16.65
CA PRO A 482 12.80 13.04 -15.46
C PRO A 482 13.54 11.71 -15.66
N THR A 483 12.95 10.77 -16.40
CA THR A 483 13.61 9.47 -16.68
C THR A 483 14.88 9.66 -17.51
N LEU A 484 14.80 10.50 -18.56
CA LEU A 484 15.95 10.86 -19.40
C LEU A 484 17.08 11.47 -18.57
N LEU A 485 16.76 12.47 -17.74
CA LEU A 485 17.71 13.18 -16.90
C LEU A 485 18.36 12.25 -15.87
N CYS A 486 17.57 11.43 -15.17
CA CYS A 486 18.11 10.46 -14.21
C CYS A 486 19.02 9.43 -14.87
N ALA A 487 18.66 8.94 -16.07
CA ALA A 487 19.50 8.03 -16.82
C ALA A 487 20.79 8.70 -17.31
N ASN A 488 20.74 9.98 -17.71
CA ASN A 488 21.94 10.72 -18.10
C ASN A 488 22.92 10.92 -16.93
N GLU A 489 22.39 11.34 -15.78
CA GLU A 489 23.13 11.69 -14.57
C GLU A 489 23.45 10.48 -13.66
N ASN A 490 22.99 9.26 -14.04
CA ASN A 490 23.07 8.05 -13.23
C ASN A 490 22.52 8.22 -11.80
N LYS A 491 21.37 8.90 -11.67
CA LYS A 491 20.66 9.07 -10.39
C LYS A 491 19.74 7.90 -10.12
N ILE A 492 19.58 7.56 -8.84
CA ILE A 492 18.57 6.58 -8.43
C ILE A 492 17.20 7.12 -8.83
N ALA A 493 16.47 6.40 -9.69
CA ALA A 493 15.10 6.74 -10.05
C ALA A 493 14.13 5.63 -9.61
N ILE A 494 13.10 6.02 -8.86
CA ILE A 494 12.01 5.12 -8.45
C ILE A 494 10.72 5.62 -9.07
N THR A 495 9.99 4.76 -9.75
CA THR A 495 8.65 5.07 -10.27
C THR A 495 7.62 4.28 -9.50
N ALA A 496 6.62 5.00 -9.01
CA ALA A 496 5.37 4.42 -8.56
C ALA A 496 4.23 4.87 -9.49
N ALA A 497 3.34 3.96 -9.84
CA ALA A 497 2.17 4.24 -10.66
C ALA A 497 0.98 3.41 -10.20
N LEU A 498 -0.21 3.97 -10.35
CA LEU A 498 -1.47 3.37 -9.94
C LEU A 498 -2.37 3.17 -11.17
N GLY A 499 -2.90 1.97 -11.32
CA GLY A 499 -4.13 1.69 -12.06
C GLY A 499 -5.32 1.70 -11.10
N TYR A 500 -6.47 1.22 -11.57
CA TYR A 500 -7.69 1.16 -10.75
C TYR A 500 -7.53 0.28 -9.51
N ASP A 501 -7.08 -0.96 -9.69
CA ASP A 501 -6.90 -1.99 -8.67
C ASP A 501 -5.49 -2.59 -8.64
N SER A 502 -4.59 -2.11 -9.50
CA SER A 502 -3.22 -2.59 -9.65
C SER A 502 -2.21 -1.46 -9.53
N TYR A 503 -1.00 -1.77 -9.13
CA TYR A 503 0.08 -0.78 -9.00
C TYR A 503 1.41 -1.30 -9.52
N LEU A 504 2.31 -0.36 -9.82
CA LEU A 504 3.70 -0.60 -10.15
C LEU A 504 4.58 0.17 -9.16
N ALA A 505 5.58 -0.49 -8.59
CA ALA A 505 6.72 0.14 -7.93
C ALA A 505 7.99 -0.43 -8.57
N MET A 506 8.82 0.41 -9.18
CA MET A 506 10.04 -0.04 -9.85
C MET A 506 11.20 0.92 -9.64
N ARG A 507 12.41 0.37 -9.64
CA ARG A 507 13.65 1.14 -9.76
C ARG A 507 14.13 1.13 -11.20
N HIS A 508 14.72 2.22 -11.67
CA HIS A 508 15.28 2.25 -13.02
C HIS A 508 16.70 1.70 -13.00
N GLY A 509 17.13 1.09 -14.11
CA GLY A 509 18.53 0.72 -14.29
C GLY A 509 19.43 1.92 -14.54
N ALA A 510 20.74 1.70 -14.38
CA ALA A 510 21.76 2.69 -14.66
C ALA A 510 21.74 3.14 -16.13
N GLY A 511 22.14 4.39 -16.37
CA GLY A 511 22.40 4.93 -17.69
C GLY A 511 23.59 4.27 -18.39
N PRO A 512 23.74 4.48 -19.71
CA PRO A 512 24.86 3.94 -20.46
C PRO A 512 26.10 4.77 -20.12
N GLY A 513 27.21 4.07 -19.91
CA GLY A 513 28.49 4.68 -19.56
C GLY A 513 28.94 5.73 -20.56
N ILE A 514 29.75 6.69 -20.09
CA ILE A 514 30.40 7.71 -20.93
C ILE A 514 31.70 7.10 -21.48
N ASN A 515 31.63 5.99 -22.21
CA ASN A 515 32.85 5.47 -22.84
C ASN A 515 33.17 6.34 -24.07
N SER A 516 34.29 7.05 -23.91
CA SER A 516 34.98 7.93 -24.86
C SER A 516 35.13 7.30 -26.24
N GLU A 517 34.86 8.11 -27.26
CA GLU A 517 35.29 8.05 -28.66
C GLU A 517 36.13 6.81 -29.04
N GLY A 518 35.46 5.79 -29.55
CA GLY A 518 36.07 4.70 -30.33
C GLY A 518 35.60 4.77 -31.78
N SER A 519 36.39 4.20 -32.70
CA SER A 519 36.14 4.19 -34.16
C SER A 519 34.73 3.76 -34.57
N ASP A 520 34.30 4.11 -35.78
CA ASP A 520 32.93 3.96 -36.31
C ASP A 520 32.25 2.59 -36.06
N MET A 521 32.99 1.48 -36.08
CA MET A 521 32.44 0.14 -35.77
C MET A 521 32.16 -0.08 -34.28
N VAL A 522 33.02 0.46 -33.40
CA VAL A 522 32.83 0.40 -31.94
C VAL A 522 31.68 1.33 -31.53
N ALA A 523 31.52 2.47 -32.20
CA ALA A 523 30.39 3.37 -32.01
C ALA A 523 29.04 2.73 -32.37
N ALA A 524 29.01 1.91 -33.44
CA ALA A 524 27.84 1.14 -33.88
C ALA A 524 27.51 -0.05 -32.95
N MET A 525 28.51 -0.82 -32.50
CA MET A 525 28.30 -1.86 -31.47
C MET A 525 27.82 -1.26 -30.15
N ASN A 526 28.35 -0.09 -29.75
CA ASN A 526 27.88 0.63 -28.58
C ASN A 526 26.43 1.16 -28.75
N LYS A 527 25.93 1.44 -29.96
CA LYS A 527 24.51 1.83 -30.17
C LYS A 527 23.54 0.71 -29.76
N LEU A 528 23.97 -0.55 -29.89
CA LEU A 528 23.18 -1.75 -29.59
C LEU A 528 23.44 -2.30 -28.18
N SER A 529 24.48 -1.83 -27.49
CA SER A 529 24.84 -2.34 -26.17
C SER A 529 23.84 -1.92 -25.10
N ALA A 530 23.26 -2.92 -24.43
CA ALA A 530 22.44 -2.78 -23.23
C ALA A 530 23.25 -3.01 -21.94
N GLU A 531 24.57 -3.01 -22.04
CA GLU A 531 25.47 -3.33 -20.92
C GLU A 531 25.86 -2.07 -20.12
N ASP A 532 26.12 -2.26 -18.82
CA ASP A 532 26.61 -1.24 -17.91
C ASP A 532 28.15 -1.11 -17.99
N VAL A 533 28.70 -0.21 -17.17
CA VAL A 533 30.16 0.02 -17.09
C VAL A 533 30.93 -1.23 -16.62
N LEU A 534 30.24 -2.21 -16.02
CA LEU A 534 30.78 -3.48 -15.54
C LEU A 534 30.58 -4.62 -16.57
N GLY A 535 30.04 -4.35 -17.76
CA GLY A 535 29.73 -5.35 -18.79
C GLY A 535 28.51 -6.22 -18.47
N ARG A 536 27.66 -5.80 -17.52
CA ARG A 536 26.43 -6.50 -17.12
C ARG A 536 25.22 -5.91 -17.83
N GLN A 537 24.21 -6.71 -18.12
CA GLN A 537 22.97 -6.20 -18.71
C GLN A 537 22.25 -5.23 -17.76
N ARG A 538 21.98 -4.01 -18.23
CA ARG A 538 21.28 -2.98 -17.46
C ARG A 538 19.81 -3.30 -17.30
N LEU A 539 19.26 -2.95 -16.14
CA LEU A 539 17.82 -2.97 -15.95
C LEU A 539 17.14 -1.89 -16.78
N GLY A 540 15.87 -2.12 -17.13
CA GLY A 540 15.07 -1.17 -17.89
C GLY A 540 14.63 0.05 -17.07
N CYS A 541 14.14 1.08 -17.76
CA CYS A 541 13.34 2.14 -17.17
C CYS A 541 11.84 1.88 -17.40
N TYR A 542 10.98 2.78 -16.93
CA TYR A 542 9.53 2.71 -17.13
C TYR A 542 9.11 2.53 -18.60
N PHE A 543 9.84 3.17 -19.53
CA PHE A 543 9.53 3.15 -20.97
C PHE A 543 10.12 1.95 -21.73
N CYS A 544 10.90 1.07 -21.08
CA CYS A 544 11.50 -0.08 -21.78
C CYS A 544 10.50 -1.19 -22.13
N ASN A 545 9.34 -1.25 -21.47
CA ASN A 545 8.34 -2.31 -21.68
C ASN A 545 7.20 -1.85 -22.61
N ASP A 546 7.41 -0.78 -23.37
CA ASP A 546 6.42 -0.16 -24.22
C ASP A 546 7.05 0.20 -25.58
N VAL A 547 6.25 0.20 -26.64
CA VAL A 547 6.70 0.36 -28.03
C VAL A 547 6.21 1.66 -28.68
N ILE A 548 5.67 2.59 -27.90
CA ILE A 548 5.08 3.85 -28.39
C ILE A 548 5.72 5.07 -27.69
N ALA A 549 5.89 6.18 -28.40
CA ALA A 549 6.31 7.44 -27.77
C ALA A 549 5.26 7.98 -26.76
N PRO A 550 5.67 8.70 -25.70
CA PRO A 550 4.73 9.46 -24.88
C PRO A 550 4.10 10.56 -25.75
N VAL A 551 2.80 10.44 -25.98
CA VAL A 551 1.97 11.45 -26.65
C VAL A 551 0.98 12.05 -25.66
N ASP A 552 0.39 13.19 -26.01
CA ASP A 552 -0.62 13.87 -25.17
C ASP A 552 -1.78 12.93 -24.84
N SER A 553 -1.82 12.52 -23.57
CA SER A 553 -2.88 11.67 -23.02
C SER A 553 -3.88 12.47 -22.17
N VAL A 554 -3.72 13.80 -22.07
CA VAL A 554 -4.44 14.66 -21.11
C VAL A 554 -5.54 15.47 -21.80
N SER A 555 -5.28 16.07 -22.96
CA SER A 555 -6.18 17.08 -23.55
C SER A 555 -7.57 16.55 -23.89
N ASN A 556 -7.71 15.24 -24.14
CA ASN A 556 -8.98 14.59 -24.44
C ASN A 556 -9.56 13.78 -23.26
N ARG A 557 -9.03 13.94 -22.03
CA ARG A 557 -9.54 13.21 -20.86
C ARG A 557 -10.92 13.68 -20.47
N THR A 558 -11.86 12.75 -20.34
CA THR A 558 -13.14 12.98 -19.69
C THR A 558 -12.93 13.23 -18.17
N LEU A 559 -13.88 13.89 -17.50
CA LEU A 559 -13.80 14.30 -16.07
C LEU A 559 -13.38 13.14 -15.13
N ASP A 560 -13.82 11.93 -15.46
CA ASP A 560 -13.54 10.68 -14.78
C ASP A 560 -12.14 10.12 -15.10
N GLN A 561 -11.52 10.47 -16.23
CA GLN A 561 -10.09 10.19 -16.53
C GLN A 561 -9.15 11.24 -15.93
N GLN A 562 -9.64 12.44 -15.63
CA GLN A 562 -8.89 13.49 -14.91
C GLN A 562 -8.82 13.21 -13.41
N CYS A 563 -9.83 12.54 -12.85
CA CYS A 563 -9.77 12.04 -11.49
C CYS A 563 -9.04 10.69 -11.48
N THR A 564 -7.89 10.56 -10.80
CA THR A 564 -7.28 9.25 -10.55
C THR A 564 -8.26 8.39 -9.74
N VAL A 565 -9.01 7.52 -10.43
CA VAL A 565 -9.99 6.58 -9.88
C VAL A 565 -9.22 5.33 -9.48
N THR A 566 -8.90 5.22 -8.20
CA THR A 566 -8.11 4.12 -7.65
C THR A 566 -8.75 3.67 -6.35
N ARG A 567 -8.64 2.38 -6.06
CA ARG A 567 -9.06 1.83 -4.77
C ARG A 567 -8.30 2.53 -3.61
N PRO A 568 -8.97 2.98 -2.54
CA PRO A 568 -8.37 3.80 -1.49
C PRO A 568 -7.08 3.25 -0.86
N GLY A 569 -6.96 1.94 -0.62
CA GLY A 569 -5.78 1.35 0.00
C GLY A 569 -4.57 1.19 -0.94
N LEU A 570 -4.77 1.37 -2.25
CA LEU A 570 -3.77 1.05 -3.27
C LEU A 570 -2.55 1.98 -3.24
N ALA A 571 -2.78 3.27 -3.03
CA ALA A 571 -1.71 4.27 -2.99
C ALA A 571 -0.74 4.03 -1.83
N SER A 572 -1.27 3.69 -0.65
CA SER A 572 -0.46 3.42 0.54
C SER A 572 0.36 2.13 0.39
N ILE A 573 -0.20 1.09 -0.26
CA ILE A 573 0.54 -0.13 -0.58
C ILE A 573 1.69 0.16 -1.57
N ALA A 574 1.40 0.86 -2.67
CA ALA A 574 2.40 1.18 -3.68
C ALA A 574 3.53 2.05 -3.12
N SER A 575 3.18 3.02 -2.27
CA SER A 575 4.13 3.94 -1.63
C SER A 575 5.05 3.20 -0.64
N GLY A 576 4.51 2.25 0.14
CA GLY A 576 5.29 1.39 1.01
C GLY A 576 6.34 0.58 0.24
N HIS A 577 5.95 -0.01 -0.88
CA HIS A 577 6.88 -0.75 -1.75
C HIS A 577 7.91 0.15 -2.43
N ALA A 578 7.54 1.36 -2.85
CA ALA A 578 8.46 2.31 -3.49
C ALA A 578 9.55 2.83 -2.52
N ALA A 579 9.16 3.19 -1.29
CA ALA A 579 10.10 3.66 -0.26
C ALA A 579 11.05 2.55 0.22
N ASP A 580 10.53 1.32 0.32
CA ASP A 580 11.33 0.14 0.66
C ASP A 580 12.35 -0.22 -0.43
N LEU A 581 11.96 -0.20 -1.71
CA LEU A 581 12.89 -0.36 -2.85
C LEU A 581 14.04 0.64 -2.79
N PHE A 582 13.72 1.92 -2.56
CA PHE A 582 14.73 2.96 -2.41
C PHE A 582 15.69 2.66 -1.25
N THR A 583 15.14 2.34 -0.08
CA THR A 583 15.95 2.11 1.13
C THR A 583 16.91 0.95 0.93
N ARG A 584 16.48 -0.14 0.28
CA ARG A 584 17.36 -1.26 -0.05
C ARG A 584 18.40 -0.90 -1.09
N LEU A 585 18.00 -0.22 -2.16
CA LEU A 585 18.90 0.20 -3.22
C LEU A 585 20.00 1.13 -2.71
N LEU A 586 19.66 2.09 -1.86
CA LEU A 586 20.61 3.03 -1.25
C LEU A 586 21.66 2.33 -0.37
N ASN A 587 21.27 1.23 0.27
CA ASN A 587 22.15 0.44 1.13
C ASN A 587 22.87 -0.69 0.39
N HIS A 588 22.47 -1.00 -0.84
CA HIS A 588 23.10 -2.03 -1.65
C HIS A 588 24.54 -1.60 -2.06
N PRO A 589 25.54 -2.49 -1.98
CA PRO A 589 26.93 -2.15 -2.32
C PRO A 589 27.10 -1.66 -3.77
N ASP A 590 26.39 -2.27 -4.72
CA ASP A 590 26.44 -1.88 -6.13
C ASP A 590 25.56 -0.66 -6.48
N GLY A 591 24.82 -0.10 -5.51
CA GLY A 591 23.95 1.06 -5.71
C GLY A 591 23.01 0.88 -6.92
N ILE A 592 22.95 1.87 -7.82
CA ILE A 592 22.14 1.84 -9.05
C ILE A 592 22.48 0.68 -9.99
N HIS A 593 23.68 0.11 -9.90
CA HIS A 593 24.11 -1.04 -10.70
C HIS A 593 23.71 -2.40 -10.10
N ALA A 594 22.98 -2.40 -8.99
CA ALA A 594 22.51 -3.62 -8.35
C ALA A 594 21.66 -4.48 -9.31
N PRO A 595 21.95 -5.79 -9.45
CA PRO A 595 21.16 -6.68 -10.29
C PRO A 595 19.73 -6.81 -9.74
N GLY A 596 18.78 -7.14 -10.62
CA GLY A 596 17.41 -7.45 -10.22
C GLY A 596 17.31 -8.84 -9.60
N ASP A 597 16.55 -8.97 -8.52
CA ASP A 597 16.17 -10.28 -7.98
C ASP A 597 14.73 -10.63 -8.39
N ILE A 598 14.46 -11.91 -8.64
CA ILE A 598 13.09 -12.45 -8.76
C ILE A 598 12.81 -13.30 -7.52
N ALA A 599 11.64 -13.13 -6.93
CA ALA A 599 11.20 -13.92 -5.80
C ALA A 599 11.13 -15.41 -6.19
N GLY A 600 11.70 -16.27 -5.35
CA GLY A 600 11.72 -17.72 -5.56
C GLY A 600 12.89 -18.28 -6.39
N THR A 601 13.75 -17.44 -6.99
CA THR A 601 14.90 -17.90 -7.80
C THR A 601 16.27 -17.55 -7.24
N SER A 602 16.35 -16.58 -6.32
CA SER A 602 17.60 -16.07 -5.76
C SER A 602 17.85 -16.60 -4.36
N SER A 603 19.11 -16.90 -4.02
CA SER A 603 19.51 -17.26 -2.66
C SER A 603 19.28 -16.07 -1.72
N GLU A 604 18.65 -16.31 -0.57
CA GLU A 604 18.33 -15.26 0.41
C GLU A 604 19.58 -14.49 0.81
N ARG A 605 19.67 -13.21 0.40
CA ARG A 605 20.69 -12.29 0.91
C ARG A 605 20.30 -11.85 2.32
N PRO A 606 21.26 -11.55 3.21
CA PRO A 606 20.97 -10.96 4.52
C PRO A 606 20.14 -9.67 4.43
N SER A 607 20.24 -8.95 3.30
CA SER A 607 19.51 -7.72 3.04
C SER A 607 18.09 -7.89 2.46
N GLY A 608 17.64 -9.13 2.24
CA GLY A 608 16.44 -9.41 1.44
C GLY A 608 16.65 -9.22 -0.06
N LEU A 609 15.58 -9.44 -0.82
CA LEU A 609 15.53 -9.30 -2.27
C LEU A 609 15.50 -7.84 -2.69
N LEU A 610 16.14 -7.52 -3.83
CA LEU A 610 16.08 -6.22 -4.48
C LEU A 610 15.52 -6.36 -5.91
N PRO A 611 14.19 -6.48 -6.05
CA PRO A 611 13.58 -6.65 -7.37
C PRO A 611 13.76 -5.40 -8.24
N HIS A 612 13.69 -5.60 -9.55
CA HIS A 612 13.63 -4.49 -10.50
C HIS A 612 12.22 -3.85 -10.46
N GLN A 613 11.18 -4.65 -10.67
CA GLN A 613 9.79 -4.20 -10.65
C GLN A 613 8.97 -5.05 -9.67
N MET A 614 8.08 -4.40 -8.94
CA MET A 614 6.99 -5.01 -8.20
C MET A 614 5.67 -4.56 -8.81
N ARG A 615 4.83 -5.54 -9.17
CA ARG A 615 3.46 -5.30 -9.65
C ARG A 615 2.50 -6.02 -8.73
N GLY A 616 1.59 -5.26 -8.13
CA GLY A 616 0.56 -5.85 -7.27
C GLY A 616 -0.83 -5.65 -7.85
N SER A 617 -1.70 -6.63 -7.60
CA SER A 617 -3.13 -6.54 -7.86
C SER A 617 -3.89 -6.71 -6.56
N LEU A 618 -4.81 -5.79 -6.28
CA LEU A 618 -5.75 -5.96 -5.18
C LEU A 618 -6.78 -7.02 -5.50
N SER A 619 -7.36 -7.05 -6.70
CA SER A 619 -8.42 -8.01 -7.06
C SER A 619 -7.98 -9.46 -6.89
N GLN A 620 -6.71 -9.75 -7.17
CA GLN A 620 -6.12 -11.08 -7.02
C GLN A 620 -5.29 -11.26 -5.75
N TYR A 621 -5.07 -10.19 -4.98
CA TYR A 621 -4.12 -10.15 -3.86
C TYR A 621 -2.76 -10.81 -4.20
N SER A 622 -2.26 -10.52 -5.40
CA SER A 622 -0.99 -11.02 -5.91
C SER A 622 0.08 -9.93 -5.87
N LEU A 623 1.33 -10.36 -5.67
CA LEU A 623 2.52 -9.53 -5.79
C LEU A 623 3.50 -10.26 -6.70
N LEU A 624 3.79 -9.67 -7.86
CA LEU A 624 4.72 -10.21 -8.84
C LEU A 624 6.00 -9.39 -8.83
N THR A 625 7.14 -10.08 -8.76
CA THR A 625 8.46 -9.48 -8.98
C THR A 625 8.88 -9.78 -10.42
N LEU A 626 9.20 -8.74 -11.18
CA LEU A 626 9.56 -8.86 -12.59
C LEU A 626 10.92 -8.21 -12.85
N MET A 627 11.64 -8.78 -13.83
CA MET A 627 12.84 -8.20 -14.40
C MET A 627 12.59 -7.84 -15.86
N GLY A 628 12.72 -6.55 -16.17
CA GLY A 628 12.91 -6.07 -17.53
C GLY A 628 14.33 -5.52 -17.71
N TYR A 629 14.94 -5.77 -18.86
CA TYR A 629 16.24 -5.21 -19.20
C TYR A 629 16.10 -3.96 -20.06
N SER A 630 17.16 -3.16 -20.14
CA SER A 630 17.16 -1.98 -21.00
C SER A 630 17.13 -2.38 -22.47
N SER A 631 16.24 -1.77 -23.25
CA SER A 631 16.18 -1.95 -24.70
C SER A 631 17.02 -0.89 -25.42
N SER A 632 17.69 -1.28 -26.51
CA SER A 632 18.35 -0.36 -27.43
C SER A 632 17.36 0.57 -28.13
N SER A 633 16.10 0.16 -28.26
CA SER A 633 15.00 0.95 -28.84
C SER A 633 14.20 1.74 -27.80
N CYS A 634 14.66 1.82 -26.56
CA CYS A 634 13.96 2.59 -25.53
C CYS A 634 14.02 4.10 -25.83
N ILE A 635 12.86 4.75 -25.85
CA ILE A 635 12.68 6.19 -26.09
C ILE A 635 13.16 7.12 -24.97
N ALA A 636 13.67 6.57 -23.86
CA ALA A 636 14.14 7.36 -22.72
C ALA A 636 15.57 7.02 -22.30
N CYS A 637 15.89 5.74 -22.08
CA CYS A 637 17.18 5.32 -21.51
C CYS A 637 18.11 4.59 -22.51
N SER A 638 17.77 4.58 -23.81
CA SER A 638 18.66 4.01 -24.83
C SER A 638 19.90 4.87 -25.03
N ASN A 639 20.95 4.25 -25.56
CA ASN A 639 22.17 4.97 -25.90
C ASN A 639 21.94 5.98 -27.04
N ALA A 640 21.03 5.69 -27.98
CA ALA A 640 20.68 6.62 -29.06
C ALA A 640 20.09 7.93 -28.51
N VAL A 641 19.08 7.82 -27.65
CA VAL A 641 18.42 8.97 -27.02
C VAL A 641 19.39 9.77 -26.15
N LEU A 642 20.19 9.09 -25.32
CA LEU A 642 21.12 9.78 -24.43
C LEU A 642 22.30 10.43 -25.16
N ARG A 643 22.76 9.87 -26.28
CA ARG A 643 23.73 10.54 -27.17
C ARG A 643 23.16 11.79 -27.80
N GLU A 644 21.92 11.72 -28.30
CA GLU A 644 21.25 12.88 -28.91
C GLU A 644 21.07 14.00 -27.88
N TYR A 645 20.61 13.66 -26.66
CA TYR A 645 20.51 14.61 -25.55
C TYR A 645 21.88 15.21 -25.16
N ARG A 646 22.94 14.40 -25.06
CA ARG A 646 24.29 14.90 -24.72
C ARG A 646 24.87 15.81 -25.81
N SER A 647 24.50 15.59 -27.07
CA SER A 647 24.95 16.38 -28.22
C SER A 647 24.22 17.72 -28.35
N ARG A 648 22.89 17.72 -28.20
CA ARG A 648 22.03 18.87 -28.49
C ARG A 648 21.40 19.53 -27.27
N GLY A 649 21.49 18.91 -26.10
CA GLY A 649 20.94 19.43 -24.85
C GLY A 649 19.44 19.73 -24.93
N LEU A 650 19.06 20.93 -24.50
CA LEU A 650 17.67 21.35 -24.43
C LEU A 650 17.00 21.56 -25.79
N ASP A 651 17.78 21.75 -26.87
CA ASP A 651 17.21 21.83 -28.23
C ASP A 651 16.58 20.48 -28.64
N PHE A 652 17.21 19.37 -28.24
CA PHE A 652 16.63 18.04 -28.41
C PHE A 652 15.36 17.87 -27.57
N VAL A 653 15.40 18.29 -26.30
CA VAL A 653 14.22 18.21 -25.41
C VAL A 653 13.06 19.02 -25.97
N MET A 654 13.30 20.24 -26.44
CA MET A 654 12.28 21.09 -27.06
C MET A 654 11.72 20.48 -28.35
N GLN A 655 12.56 19.84 -29.18
CA GLN A 655 12.07 19.12 -30.35
C GLN A 655 11.13 17.99 -29.92
N VAL A 656 11.53 17.16 -28.96
CA VAL A 656 10.70 16.04 -28.47
C VAL A 656 9.40 16.51 -27.85
N ILE A 657 9.41 17.64 -27.13
CA ILE A 657 8.19 18.21 -26.55
C ILE A 657 7.15 18.52 -27.65
N ASN A 658 7.61 19.14 -28.74
CA ASN A 658 6.74 19.54 -29.85
C ASN A 658 6.42 18.38 -30.80
N GLU A 659 7.35 17.43 -31.00
CA GLU A 659 7.30 16.36 -31.99
C GLU A 659 7.75 15.02 -31.36
N PRO A 660 6.92 14.38 -30.50
CA PRO A 660 7.33 13.18 -29.77
C PRO A 660 7.61 11.97 -30.68
N THR A 661 7.04 11.91 -31.87
CA THR A 661 7.28 10.85 -32.88
C THR A 661 8.74 10.78 -33.30
N TYR A 662 9.50 11.88 -33.17
CA TYR A 662 10.94 11.90 -33.43
C TYR A 662 11.70 10.86 -32.58
N LEU A 663 11.21 10.54 -31.37
CA LEU A 663 11.81 9.50 -30.54
C LEU A 663 11.68 8.11 -31.16
N GLU A 664 10.58 7.82 -31.83
CA GLU A 664 10.33 6.52 -32.47
C GLU A 664 11.29 6.31 -33.64
N ASP A 665 11.50 7.36 -34.44
CA ASP A 665 12.45 7.36 -35.55
C ASP A 665 13.89 7.23 -35.05
N LEU A 666 14.26 7.99 -34.02
CA LEU A 666 15.62 7.97 -33.43
C LEU A 666 15.99 6.59 -32.86
N THR A 667 15.01 5.87 -32.32
CA THR A 667 15.22 4.57 -31.65
C THR A 667 14.97 3.36 -32.55
N GLY A 668 14.57 3.59 -33.81
CA GLY A 668 14.22 2.53 -34.75
C GLY A 668 12.89 1.83 -34.45
N LEU A 669 12.07 2.36 -33.54
CA LEU A 669 10.73 1.83 -33.26
C LEU A 669 9.82 1.95 -34.48
N THR A 670 9.93 3.04 -35.24
CA THR A 670 9.13 3.23 -36.47
C THR A 670 9.36 2.09 -37.47
N GLU A 671 10.59 1.65 -37.64
CA GLU A 671 10.93 0.53 -38.53
C GLU A 671 10.48 -0.80 -37.93
N LEU A 672 10.66 -0.99 -36.61
CA LEU A 672 10.21 -2.18 -35.90
C LEU A 672 8.69 -2.37 -36.02
N MET A 673 7.90 -1.31 -35.81
CA MET A 673 6.44 -1.33 -35.95
C MET A 673 6.02 -1.68 -37.37
N LYS A 674 6.64 -1.04 -38.39
CA LYS A 674 6.40 -1.37 -39.79
C LYS A 674 6.69 -2.84 -40.09
N SER A 675 7.82 -3.37 -39.62
CA SER A 675 8.20 -4.78 -39.84
C SER A 675 7.21 -5.78 -39.22
N ALA A 676 6.66 -5.44 -38.04
CA ALA A 676 5.64 -6.26 -37.38
C ALA A 676 4.31 -6.25 -38.15
N ASP A 677 3.90 -5.11 -38.71
CA ASP A 677 2.69 -4.99 -39.51
C ASP A 677 2.78 -5.79 -40.82
N TYR A 678 3.96 -5.83 -41.47
CA TYR A 678 4.19 -6.71 -42.62
C TYR A 678 4.10 -8.20 -42.27
N SER A 679 4.44 -8.58 -41.03
CA SER A 679 4.44 -9.96 -40.56
C SER A 679 3.04 -10.47 -40.17
N ARG A 680 2.04 -9.59 -40.01
CA ARG A 680 0.65 -9.97 -39.66
C ARG A 680 -0.17 -10.46 -40.86
N VAL A 681 0.37 -10.43 -42.09
CA VAL A 681 -0.36 -10.77 -43.33
C VAL A 681 -0.20 -12.26 -43.73
N GLU A 682 0.55 -13.09 -42.98
CA GLU A 682 0.72 -14.53 -43.25
C GLU A 682 -0.05 -15.46 -42.28
N TRP A 683 -1.31 -15.14 -41.99
CA TRP A 683 -2.29 -16.16 -41.58
C TRP A 683 -3.36 -16.21 -42.67
N VAL A 684 -3.01 -16.83 -43.80
CA VAL A 684 -4.01 -17.20 -44.80
C VAL A 684 -4.75 -18.39 -44.19
N ASP A 685 -6.02 -18.19 -43.86
CA ASP A 685 -6.93 -19.27 -43.51
C ASP A 685 -6.82 -20.36 -44.58
N GLU A 686 -6.40 -21.57 -44.19
CA GLU A 686 -6.56 -22.75 -45.02
C GLU A 686 -8.07 -22.89 -45.27
N VAL A 687 -8.50 -22.49 -46.46
CA VAL A 687 -9.88 -22.56 -46.92
C VAL A 687 -10.30 -24.02 -46.92
N ASP A 688 -11.41 -24.30 -46.24
CA ASP A 688 -12.07 -25.61 -46.21
C ASP A 688 -12.27 -26.16 -47.63
N ASP A 689 -11.60 -27.26 -47.95
CA ASP A 689 -11.87 -28.10 -49.12
C ASP A 689 -13.18 -28.89 -48.90
N GLU A 690 -14.33 -28.21 -48.95
CA GLU A 690 -15.64 -28.85 -49.17
C GLU A 690 -16.50 -27.96 -50.07
N ASP A 691 -16.34 -28.10 -51.39
CA ASP A 691 -17.44 -28.00 -52.38
C ASP A 691 -16.93 -28.24 -53.81
N PHE A 692 -16.76 -29.52 -54.17
CA PHE A 692 -16.82 -29.97 -55.58
C PHE A 692 -17.65 -31.25 -55.65
N ALA A 693 -18.96 -31.10 -55.56
CA ALA A 693 -19.93 -32.06 -56.06
C ALA A 693 -21.22 -31.34 -56.48
N ASP A 694 -21.19 -30.68 -57.64
CA ASP A 694 -22.29 -30.76 -58.61
C ASP A 694 -21.88 -30.14 -59.97
N MET A 695 -22.03 -30.98 -61.00
CA MET A 695 -21.83 -30.81 -62.46
C MET A 695 -20.42 -30.99 -63.04
#